data_AF-A0A7S4S2C0-F1
#
_entry.id   AF-A0A7S4S2C0-F1
#
_cell.length_a   1.000
_cell.length_b   1.000
_cell.length_c   1.000
_cell.angle_alpha   90.00
_cell.angle_beta   90.00
_cell.angle_gamma   90.00
#
_symmetry.space_group_name_H-M   'P 1'
#
loop_
_entity.id
_entity.type
_entity.pdbx_description
1 polymer ?
#
loop_
_entity_poly.entity_id
_entity_poly.type
_entity_poly.pdbx_seq_one_letter_code
_entity_poly.pdbx_strand_id
1 'polypeptide(L)'
;LGPPPAAALAAAAEGRLPPRVAWLPVLFDPLLSDDPERPDRSGAALEFFDAVIAMSLWGRRVYEAALATVAELAQRAGSEGSQRLARRLPPLQGWVPHALHPAFAEAPIASSAAAAEARSAFGMPERGFVVLIVGRNPPPPSTESGRKSHRAAVRAFALFRRWLEQHCRAPAGGPVPSECQDGRATAHLHLHCALDGHVDLHKVLREAGLPFGSPGVSNTKEHLLPERLRALYASADVLLQLSRAEGFGLPIVEAQACGTPVIANGATAMTESVLLGDVLPLAGKPTGGRDDRAGSWTPPDINGAAKALAELWRAPPSVTERNRARKSLLAELDAARVGGAISRHLRAVLRGRSARVAEAGGLEASPLPSLAPRGVDGSSDQAAPPASTAAEEDGARPLCPSEYEAFAGACLGGADASSSGSCQTLQDALRACLGRGPVLAHGQHEPGTTEVVHRMVSTRYGVPMLYNVFDVYVGRMLEVYGEWLAQEVSLYDCLLEGVGAGLALEAGANIGALTVPLGQRLGLRGRVFALEADRVNSQLLAANVALAQLLNVDVMQAVVGGAAGTEEVEDDPAGRFALADFRALHAASASPRGSADGQRVLRQVPRLTVDQVVGGWPRLDLLKLAALGEPPAAVLRGGRRALGELRPWLLAEVREEAGAQELRAALEPQGYSCVPCDIPLFNPDNWRGVAENVVVPAEAEVHEVLCAHAGRLSAAQGAWRRASRICEEGGRAGGTAERPAAG
;
A
#
# COMPACT_ATOMS: atom_id res chain seq x y z
N LEU A 1 -1.46 -33.96 11.99
CA LEU A 1 -2.43 -34.31 10.93
C LEU A 1 -2.32 -35.82 10.71
N GLY A 2 -3.40 -36.60 10.83
CA GLY A 2 -3.37 -38.07 10.63
C GLY A 2 -3.05 -38.48 9.18
N PRO A 3 -3.03 -39.78 8.82
CA PRO A 3 -2.72 -40.19 7.44
C PRO A 3 -3.74 -39.61 6.44
N PRO A 4 -3.30 -39.22 5.22
CA PRO A 4 -4.16 -38.61 4.23
C PRO A 4 -5.28 -39.57 3.78
N PRO A 5 -6.48 -39.07 3.45
CA PRO A 5 -7.59 -39.90 2.99
C PRO A 5 -7.21 -40.72 1.76
N ALA A 6 -7.70 -41.96 1.67
CA ALA A 6 -7.37 -42.90 0.59
C ALA A 6 -7.66 -42.33 -0.82
N ALA A 7 -8.69 -41.49 -0.96
CA ALA A 7 -9.02 -40.82 -2.23
C ALA A 7 -7.98 -39.76 -2.65
N ALA A 8 -7.36 -39.07 -1.69
CA ALA A 8 -6.31 -38.09 -1.96
C ALA A 8 -4.99 -38.78 -2.35
N LEU A 9 -4.69 -39.92 -1.71
CA LEU A 9 -3.57 -40.78 -2.09
C LEU A 9 -3.75 -41.37 -3.50
N ALA A 10 -4.97 -41.81 -3.85
CA ALA A 10 -5.29 -42.31 -5.18
C ALA A 10 -5.15 -41.23 -6.26
N ALA A 11 -5.67 -40.01 -6.03
CA ALA A 11 -5.54 -38.90 -6.97
C ALA A 11 -4.09 -38.41 -7.14
N ALA A 12 -3.26 -38.51 -6.10
CA ALA A 12 -1.82 -38.25 -6.20
C ALA A 12 -1.08 -39.36 -6.98
N ALA A 13 -1.44 -40.63 -6.76
CA ALA A 13 -0.89 -41.76 -7.50
C ALA A 13 -1.26 -41.72 -9.00
N GLU A 14 -2.42 -41.16 -9.34
CA GLU A 14 -2.87 -40.92 -10.72
C GLU A 14 -2.30 -39.64 -11.35
N GLY A 15 -1.43 -38.90 -10.64
CA GLY A 15 -0.81 -37.66 -11.14
C GLY A 15 -1.78 -36.47 -11.24
N ARG A 16 -3.01 -36.60 -10.73
CA ARG A 16 -4.04 -35.55 -10.75
C ARG A 16 -3.84 -34.50 -9.66
N LEU A 17 -3.06 -34.84 -8.63
CA LEU A 17 -2.63 -33.94 -7.56
C LEU A 17 -1.10 -34.03 -7.41
N PRO A 18 -0.37 -32.91 -7.38
CA PRO A 18 1.05 -32.96 -7.08
C PRO A 18 1.25 -33.55 -5.67
N PRO A 19 2.24 -34.43 -5.43
CA PRO A 19 2.41 -35.12 -4.14
C PRO A 19 2.49 -34.19 -2.93
N ARG A 20 2.95 -32.94 -3.14
CA ARG A 20 3.05 -31.88 -2.12
C ARG A 20 1.70 -31.27 -1.71
N VAL A 21 0.59 -31.60 -2.39
CA VAL A 21 -0.74 -30.97 -2.24
C VAL A 21 -1.78 -31.95 -1.65
N ALA A 22 -1.40 -33.21 -1.40
CA ALA A 22 -2.30 -34.26 -0.91
C ALA A 22 -2.91 -34.00 0.49
N TRP A 23 -2.36 -33.04 1.24
CA TRP A 23 -2.78 -32.68 2.59
C TRP A 23 -3.87 -31.59 2.65
N LEU A 24 -4.17 -30.91 1.52
CA LEU A 24 -5.10 -29.79 1.47
C LEU A 24 -6.50 -30.10 2.02
N PRO A 25 -7.17 -31.22 1.70
CA PRO A 25 -8.57 -31.41 2.11
C PRO A 25 -8.78 -31.49 3.64
N VAL A 26 -7.74 -31.80 4.40
CA VAL A 26 -7.79 -31.95 5.87
C VAL A 26 -7.77 -30.60 6.59
N LEU A 27 -7.20 -29.57 5.97
CA LEU A 27 -7.10 -28.23 6.55
C LEU A 27 -8.38 -27.41 6.36
N PHE A 28 -9.36 -27.95 5.63
CA PHE A 28 -10.29 -27.13 4.89
C PHE A 28 -11.70 -27.67 4.81
N ASP A 29 -12.23 -28.31 5.85
CA ASP A 29 -13.69 -28.42 5.86
C ASP A 29 -14.36 -28.43 7.23
N PRO A 30 -15.13 -27.37 7.55
CA PRO A 30 -16.21 -27.45 8.54
C PRO A 30 -17.46 -28.19 8.02
N LEU A 31 -17.60 -28.42 6.70
CA LEU A 31 -18.79 -28.91 5.99
C LEU A 31 -18.66 -30.33 5.39
N LEU A 32 -17.50 -30.99 5.42
CA LEU A 32 -17.35 -32.41 5.02
C LEU A 32 -17.35 -33.40 6.20
N SER A 33 -17.77 -32.96 7.38
CA SER A 33 -17.95 -33.83 8.55
C SER A 33 -19.44 -33.92 8.86
N ASP A 34 -20.03 -35.10 8.65
CA ASP A 34 -21.40 -35.42 9.08
C ASP A 34 -21.51 -35.63 10.61
N ASP A 35 -20.42 -35.41 11.34
CA ASP A 35 -20.36 -35.52 12.80
C ASP A 35 -21.09 -34.33 13.48
N PRO A 36 -22.26 -34.58 14.11
CA PRO A 36 -23.10 -33.54 14.68
C PRO A 36 -22.53 -32.91 15.97
N GLU A 37 -21.44 -33.45 16.52
CA GLU A 37 -20.84 -32.97 17.78
C GLU A 37 -19.73 -31.91 17.57
N ARG A 38 -19.48 -31.45 16.34
CA ARG A 38 -18.47 -30.39 16.07
C ARG A 38 -19.02 -28.97 16.34
N PRO A 39 -18.34 -28.10 17.14
CA PRO A 39 -19.03 -26.93 17.73
C PRO A 39 -18.90 -25.59 16.98
N ASP A 40 -18.21 -25.48 15.84
CA ASP A 40 -17.99 -24.17 15.20
C ASP A 40 -18.53 -24.10 13.77
N ARG A 41 -19.76 -23.58 13.68
CA ARG A 41 -20.39 -23.06 12.47
C ARG A 41 -20.39 -21.51 12.45
N SER A 42 -19.71 -20.85 13.39
CA SER A 42 -19.90 -19.43 13.72
C SER A 42 -18.93 -18.46 13.03
N GLY A 43 -17.97 -18.95 12.23
CA GLY A 43 -17.08 -18.07 11.46
C GLY A 43 -15.86 -17.52 12.22
N ALA A 44 -15.62 -17.93 13.47
CA ALA A 44 -14.42 -17.50 14.22
C ALA A 44 -13.10 -18.02 13.62
N ALA A 45 -13.16 -19.12 12.86
CA ALA A 45 -12.02 -19.61 12.08
C ALA A 45 -11.68 -18.71 10.88
N LEU A 46 -12.64 -17.93 10.36
CA LEU A 46 -12.43 -16.94 9.31
C LEU A 46 -11.73 -15.69 9.86
N GLU A 47 -12.10 -15.20 11.05
CA GLU A 47 -11.42 -14.05 11.68
C GLU A 47 -9.94 -14.32 11.98
N PHE A 48 -9.61 -15.56 12.39
CA PHE A 48 -8.22 -15.96 12.58
C PHE A 48 -7.46 -16.10 11.25
N PHE A 49 -8.16 -16.46 10.16
CA PHE A 49 -7.59 -16.51 8.81
C PHE A 49 -7.42 -15.12 8.19
N ASP A 50 -8.37 -14.22 8.42
CA ASP A 50 -8.31 -12.80 8.04
C ASP A 50 -7.16 -12.11 8.79
N ALA A 51 -6.93 -12.44 10.06
CA ALA A 51 -5.75 -11.97 10.78
C ALA A 51 -4.45 -12.50 10.15
N VAL A 52 -4.40 -13.75 9.71
CA VAL A 52 -3.19 -14.33 9.05
C VAL A 52 -2.96 -13.76 7.65
N ILE A 53 -4.01 -13.44 6.90
CA ILE A 53 -3.93 -12.74 5.60
C ILE A 53 -3.53 -11.27 5.82
N ALA A 54 -4.11 -10.59 6.81
CA ALA A 54 -3.80 -9.21 7.18
C ALA A 54 -2.38 -9.04 7.76
N MET A 55 -1.80 -10.08 8.38
CA MET A 55 -0.42 -10.06 8.88
C MET A 55 0.64 -10.08 7.77
N SER A 56 0.26 -10.17 6.49
CA SER A 56 1.15 -9.86 5.38
C SER A 56 0.54 -8.74 4.53
N LEU A 57 1.07 -7.51 4.65
CA LEU A 57 0.76 -6.38 3.77
C LEU A 57 0.82 -6.74 2.26
N TRP A 58 1.51 -7.83 1.94
CA TRP A 58 1.76 -8.36 0.61
C TRP A 58 0.74 -9.40 0.13
N GLY A 59 0.13 -10.19 1.04
CA GLY A 59 -0.95 -11.13 0.68
C GLY A 59 -2.19 -10.39 0.18
N ARG A 60 -2.46 -9.20 0.72
CA ARG A 60 -3.60 -8.35 0.34
C ARG A 60 -3.56 -7.89 -1.11
N ARG A 61 -2.42 -7.36 -1.60
CA ARG A 61 -2.29 -6.91 -3.01
C ARG A 61 -2.40 -8.04 -4.01
N VAL A 62 -1.88 -9.20 -3.65
CA VAL A 62 -1.95 -10.38 -4.50
C VAL A 62 -3.38 -10.93 -4.54
N TYR A 63 -4.09 -10.86 -3.42
CA TYR A 63 -5.51 -11.16 -3.35
C TYR A 63 -6.36 -10.16 -4.13
N GLU A 64 -6.09 -8.85 -4.01
CA GLU A 64 -6.77 -7.77 -4.73
C GLU A 64 -6.55 -7.85 -6.25
N ALA A 65 -5.34 -8.14 -6.73
CA ALA A 65 -5.06 -8.36 -8.15
C ALA A 65 -5.78 -9.58 -8.71
N ALA A 66 -5.93 -10.61 -7.89
CA ALA A 66 -6.62 -11.81 -8.26
C ALA A 66 -8.16 -11.61 -8.23
N LEU A 67 -8.69 -10.82 -7.29
CA LEU A 67 -10.08 -10.34 -7.26
C LEU A 67 -10.41 -9.42 -8.45
N ALA A 68 -9.48 -8.57 -8.87
CA ALA A 68 -9.65 -7.77 -10.09
C ALA A 68 -9.79 -8.66 -11.33
N THR A 69 -9.02 -9.75 -11.40
CA THR A 69 -9.13 -10.77 -12.47
C THR A 69 -10.47 -11.53 -12.37
N VAL A 70 -10.99 -11.74 -11.16
CA VAL A 70 -12.32 -12.32 -10.92
C VAL A 70 -13.42 -11.40 -11.42
N ALA A 71 -13.32 -10.11 -11.12
CA ALA A 71 -14.26 -9.08 -11.55
C ALA A 71 -14.29 -8.95 -13.08
N GLU A 72 -13.13 -9.00 -13.73
CA GLU A 72 -13.02 -9.03 -15.20
C GLU A 72 -13.73 -10.25 -15.83
N LEU A 73 -13.59 -11.44 -15.22
CA LEU A 73 -14.26 -12.66 -15.67
C LEU A 73 -15.77 -12.62 -15.39
N ALA A 74 -16.18 -12.01 -14.28
CA ALA A 74 -17.58 -11.82 -13.91
C ALA A 74 -18.30 -10.81 -14.85
N GLN A 75 -17.60 -9.75 -15.26
CA GLN A 75 -18.09 -8.78 -16.26
C GLN A 75 -18.29 -9.43 -17.64
N ARG A 76 -17.43 -10.39 -18.03
CA ARG A 76 -17.56 -11.12 -19.30
C ARG A 76 -18.70 -12.15 -19.34
N ALA A 77 -19.28 -12.54 -18.20
CA ALA A 77 -20.30 -13.60 -18.12
C ALA A 77 -21.76 -13.08 -18.11
N GLY A 78 -21.97 -11.77 -18.12
CA GLY A 78 -23.20 -11.12 -18.66
C GLY A 78 -24.56 -11.33 -17.96
N SER A 79 -24.68 -11.97 -16.80
CA SER A 79 -25.99 -12.07 -16.12
C SER A 79 -25.89 -12.24 -14.60
N GLU A 80 -27.02 -12.13 -13.90
CA GLU A 80 -27.28 -12.32 -12.45
C GLU A 80 -26.49 -13.47 -11.77
N GLY A 81 -26.04 -14.46 -12.55
CA GLY A 81 -25.12 -15.51 -12.11
C GLY A 81 -23.75 -15.00 -11.64
N SER A 82 -23.24 -13.89 -12.19
CA SER A 82 -21.97 -13.27 -11.82
C SER A 82 -21.98 -12.68 -10.42
N GLN A 83 -23.11 -12.10 -10.00
CA GLN A 83 -23.30 -11.60 -8.62
C GLN A 83 -23.46 -12.77 -7.62
N ARG A 84 -24.07 -13.88 -8.04
CA ARG A 84 -24.12 -15.13 -7.25
C ARG A 84 -22.76 -15.83 -7.16
N LEU A 85 -21.89 -15.72 -8.17
CA LEU A 85 -20.55 -16.30 -8.17
C LEU A 85 -19.62 -15.59 -7.18
N ALA A 86 -19.71 -14.26 -7.08
CA ALA A 86 -18.99 -13.46 -6.09
C ALA A 86 -19.44 -13.75 -4.65
N ARG A 87 -20.75 -13.96 -4.43
CA ARG A 87 -21.32 -14.34 -3.11
C ARG A 87 -21.13 -15.81 -2.72
N ARG A 88 -20.62 -16.66 -3.62
CA ARG A 88 -20.46 -18.11 -3.39
C ARG A 88 -19.04 -18.62 -3.58
N LEU A 89 -18.05 -17.75 -3.78
CA LEU A 89 -16.65 -18.17 -3.84
C LEU A 89 -16.39 -19.10 -2.64
N PRO A 90 -15.97 -20.37 -2.87
CA PRO A 90 -15.65 -21.22 -1.75
C PRO A 90 -14.52 -20.54 -0.99
N PRO A 91 -14.44 -20.67 0.35
CA PRO A 91 -13.28 -20.19 1.07
C PRO A 91 -12.05 -20.72 0.33
N LEU A 92 -11.08 -19.84 0.04
CA LEU A 92 -9.79 -20.25 -0.51
C LEU A 92 -9.09 -21.07 0.56
N GLN A 93 -9.47 -22.33 0.53
CA GLN A 93 -9.02 -23.40 1.35
C GLN A 93 -7.60 -23.75 0.91
N GLY A 94 -6.60 -23.04 1.45
CA GLY A 94 -5.30 -23.69 1.66
C GLY A 94 -4.04 -23.20 1.06
N TRP A 95 -3.92 -21.91 0.82
CA TRP A 95 -2.61 -21.33 0.64
C TRP A 95 -2.67 -19.85 1.00
N VAL A 96 -1.95 -19.42 2.04
CA VAL A 96 -1.68 -17.99 2.26
C VAL A 96 -0.38 -17.68 1.51
N PRO A 97 -0.46 -17.05 0.33
CA PRO A 97 0.71 -16.83 -0.49
C PRO A 97 1.50 -15.68 0.12
N HIS A 98 2.63 -16.00 0.75
CA HIS A 98 3.54 -15.00 1.25
C HIS A 98 4.64 -14.79 0.22
N ALA A 99 4.77 -13.57 -0.28
CA ALA A 99 5.94 -13.15 -1.05
C ALA A 99 7.05 -12.68 -0.11
N LEU A 100 8.30 -12.88 -0.49
CA LEU A 100 9.42 -12.32 0.23
C LEU A 100 9.50 -10.81 -0.04
N HIS A 101 9.71 -10.00 1.00
CA HIS A 101 9.90 -8.56 0.82
C HIS A 101 11.16 -8.28 -0.04
N PRO A 102 11.12 -7.36 -1.02
CA PRO A 102 12.24 -7.09 -1.94
C PRO A 102 13.56 -6.77 -1.24
N ALA A 103 13.51 -6.09 -0.09
CA ALA A 103 14.70 -5.83 0.73
C ALA A 103 15.52 -7.11 1.05
N PHE A 104 14.87 -8.27 1.23
CA PHE A 104 15.57 -9.54 1.46
C PHE A 104 16.17 -10.14 0.17
N ALA A 105 15.75 -9.67 -1.01
CA ALA A 105 16.22 -10.10 -2.33
C ALA A 105 17.36 -9.23 -2.91
N GLU A 106 17.47 -7.98 -2.49
CA GLU A 106 18.33 -6.97 -3.14
C GLU A 106 19.82 -7.02 -2.73
N ALA A 107 20.15 -7.58 -1.56
CA ALA A 107 21.53 -7.56 -1.04
C ALA A 107 22.22 -8.95 -1.08
N PRO A 108 23.52 -9.03 -1.40
CA PRO A 108 24.28 -10.29 -1.32
C PRO A 108 24.33 -10.82 0.12
N ILE A 109 24.57 -12.14 0.25
CA ILE A 109 24.81 -12.75 1.57
C ILE A 109 26.00 -12.04 2.22
N ALA A 110 25.82 -11.59 3.46
CA ALA A 110 26.87 -10.92 4.20
C ALA A 110 28.10 -11.83 4.31
N SER A 111 29.29 -11.28 4.05
CA SER A 111 30.53 -11.98 4.39
C SER A 111 30.60 -12.20 5.90
N SER A 112 31.39 -13.17 6.35
CA SER A 112 31.63 -13.38 7.78
C SER A 112 32.11 -12.12 8.48
N ALA A 113 32.93 -11.29 7.81
CA ALA A 113 33.38 -10.00 8.32
C ALA A 113 32.23 -8.98 8.43
N ALA A 114 31.40 -8.84 7.41
CA ALA A 114 30.25 -7.93 7.43
C ALA A 114 29.19 -8.36 8.46
N ALA A 115 29.00 -9.67 8.63
CA ALA A 115 28.13 -10.21 9.68
C ALA A 115 28.68 -9.89 11.07
N ALA A 116 29.99 -10.04 11.30
CA ALA A 116 30.63 -9.71 12.56
C ALA A 116 30.55 -8.21 12.90
N GLU A 117 30.69 -7.33 11.91
CA GLU A 117 30.51 -5.88 12.09
C GLU A 117 29.05 -5.52 12.44
N ALA A 118 28.09 -6.14 11.76
CA ALA A 118 26.66 -5.90 12.00
C ALA A 118 26.20 -6.34 13.41
N ARG A 119 26.87 -7.31 14.04
CA ARG A 119 26.54 -7.83 15.37
C ARG A 119 26.59 -6.75 16.46
N SER A 120 27.53 -5.80 16.36
CA SER A 120 27.68 -4.71 17.33
C SER A 120 26.40 -3.85 17.43
N ALA A 121 25.75 -3.59 16.28
CA ALA A 121 24.52 -2.79 16.21
C ALA A 121 23.32 -3.44 16.93
N PHE A 122 23.42 -4.71 17.31
CA PHE A 122 22.39 -5.48 18.01
C PHE A 122 22.82 -5.96 19.39
N GLY A 123 23.99 -5.53 19.88
CA GLY A 123 24.55 -5.98 21.16
C GLY A 123 24.96 -7.45 21.15
N MET A 124 25.32 -7.98 19.98
CA MET A 124 25.86 -9.34 19.82
C MET A 124 27.39 -9.31 19.76
N PRO A 125 28.08 -10.38 20.17
CA PRO A 125 29.53 -10.43 20.14
C PRO A 125 30.04 -10.63 18.70
N GLU A 126 31.12 -9.96 18.33
CA GLU A 126 31.76 -10.12 17.00
C GLU A 126 32.14 -11.58 16.71
N ARG A 127 32.55 -12.32 17.75
CA ARG A 127 32.92 -13.74 17.69
C ARG A 127 32.00 -14.60 18.55
N GLY A 128 31.81 -15.85 18.13
CA GLY A 128 30.91 -16.80 18.79
C GLY A 128 29.72 -17.17 17.92
N PHE A 129 29.03 -18.23 18.33
CA PHE A 129 27.88 -18.78 17.61
C PHE A 129 26.59 -18.11 18.06
N VAL A 130 25.98 -17.33 17.16
CA VAL A 130 24.79 -16.54 17.44
C VAL A 130 23.53 -17.31 17.05
N VAL A 131 22.71 -17.63 18.04
CA VAL A 131 21.37 -18.21 17.87
C VAL A 131 20.33 -17.09 17.97
N LEU A 132 19.55 -16.92 16.91
CA LEU A 132 18.48 -15.94 16.83
C LEU A 132 17.13 -16.61 17.09
N ILE A 133 16.28 -15.95 17.89
CA ILE A 133 14.86 -16.29 18.02
C ILE A 133 14.05 -15.08 17.55
N VAL A 134 13.17 -15.30 16.58
CA VAL A 134 12.23 -14.29 16.06
C VAL A 134 10.80 -14.76 16.31
N GLY A 135 10.00 -13.94 16.97
CA GLY A 135 8.57 -14.24 17.09
C GLY A 135 7.86 -13.31 18.05
N ARG A 136 6.72 -12.78 17.61
CA ARG A 136 5.87 -11.88 18.39
C ARG A 136 5.59 -12.43 19.80
N ASN A 137 5.66 -11.57 20.81
CA ASN A 137 5.30 -11.88 22.19
C ASN A 137 4.40 -10.75 22.75
N PRO A 138 3.13 -10.67 22.33
CA PRO A 138 2.26 -9.54 22.66
C PRO A 138 1.90 -9.51 24.16
N PRO A 139 1.67 -8.33 24.77
CA PRO A 139 1.29 -8.24 26.18
C PRO A 139 -0.07 -8.89 26.47
N PRO A 140 -0.34 -9.37 27.70
CA PRO A 140 -1.65 -9.86 28.10
C PRO A 140 -2.70 -8.73 28.13
N PRO A 141 -4.01 -9.00 27.90
CA PRO A 141 -4.59 -10.30 27.54
C PRO A 141 -4.46 -10.56 26.02
N SER A 142 -3.71 -11.59 25.64
CA SER A 142 -3.59 -12.03 24.24
C SER A 142 -4.14 -13.45 24.07
N THR A 143 -4.84 -13.70 22.97
CA THR A 143 -5.35 -15.04 22.61
C THR A 143 -4.25 -15.96 22.08
N GLU A 144 -3.03 -15.45 21.86
CA GLU A 144 -1.87 -16.24 21.42
C GLU A 144 -1.35 -17.13 22.55
N SER A 145 -1.77 -18.40 22.54
CA SER A 145 -1.41 -19.41 23.55
C SER A 145 0.05 -19.89 23.41
N GLY A 146 1.05 -19.14 23.90
CA GLY A 146 2.46 -19.61 23.96
C GLY A 146 3.00 -20.27 22.68
N ARG A 147 2.41 -19.95 21.52
CA ARG A 147 2.50 -20.72 20.27
C ARG A 147 3.93 -20.79 19.76
N LYS A 148 4.60 -19.64 19.81
CA LYS A 148 5.99 -19.44 19.40
C LYS A 148 6.98 -20.23 20.25
N SER A 149 6.55 -20.71 21.42
CA SER A 149 7.33 -21.56 22.31
C SER A 149 8.71 -20.99 22.63
N HIS A 150 8.79 -19.68 22.87
CA HIS A 150 10.03 -19.01 23.29
C HIS A 150 10.68 -19.71 24.48
N ARG A 151 9.88 -20.23 25.43
CA ARG A 151 10.38 -21.03 26.56
C ARG A 151 11.14 -22.28 26.14
N ALA A 152 10.66 -23.00 25.12
CA ALA A 152 11.34 -24.18 24.58
C ALA A 152 12.64 -23.79 23.87
N ALA A 153 12.60 -22.72 23.07
CA ALA A 153 13.76 -22.23 22.34
C ALA A 153 14.88 -21.72 23.27
N VAL A 154 14.53 -20.96 24.33
CA VAL A 154 15.49 -20.54 25.37
C VAL A 154 16.09 -21.75 26.10
N ARG A 155 15.28 -22.76 26.42
CA ARG A 155 15.78 -23.99 27.08
C ARG A 155 16.68 -24.82 26.17
N ALA A 156 16.33 -24.95 24.89
CA ALA A 156 17.16 -25.65 23.90
C ALA A 156 18.52 -24.96 23.74
N PHE A 157 18.52 -23.63 23.63
CA PHE A 157 19.75 -22.84 23.62
C PHE A 157 20.57 -23.05 24.91
N ALA A 158 19.94 -23.06 26.08
CA ALA A 158 20.65 -23.27 27.35
C ALA A 158 21.32 -24.67 27.42
N LEU A 159 20.65 -25.71 26.92
CA LEU A 159 21.22 -27.06 26.81
C LEU A 159 22.40 -27.09 25.82
N PHE A 160 22.23 -26.49 24.64
CA PHE A 160 23.29 -26.36 23.65
C PHE A 160 24.51 -25.61 24.20
N ARG A 161 24.30 -24.49 24.89
CA ARG A 161 25.40 -23.71 25.49
C ARG A 161 26.16 -24.52 26.54
N ARG A 162 25.47 -25.25 27.42
CA ARG A 162 26.12 -26.16 28.39
C ARG A 162 26.92 -27.25 27.71
N TRP A 163 26.35 -27.84 26.65
CA TRP A 163 27.05 -28.84 25.85
C TRP A 163 28.31 -28.24 25.20
N LEU A 164 28.23 -27.04 24.63
CA LEU A 164 29.36 -26.35 24.00
C LEU A 164 30.46 -26.03 25.02
N GLU A 165 30.08 -25.53 26.20
CA GLU A 165 31.02 -25.27 27.31
C GLU A 165 31.75 -26.54 27.75
N GLN A 166 31.08 -27.70 27.74
CA GLN A 166 31.69 -29.00 28.06
C GLN A 166 32.55 -29.53 26.91
N HIS A 167 32.06 -29.44 25.67
CA HIS A 167 32.75 -29.92 24.46
C HIS A 167 34.04 -29.15 24.20
N CYS A 168 34.03 -27.84 24.45
CA CYS A 168 35.20 -26.97 24.30
C CYS A 168 36.05 -26.84 25.57
N ARG A 169 35.72 -27.57 26.64
CA ARG A 169 36.54 -27.60 27.85
C ARG A 169 37.85 -28.36 27.57
N ALA A 170 38.97 -27.73 27.87
CA ALA A 170 40.27 -28.39 27.84
C ALA A 170 40.29 -29.62 28.77
N PRO A 171 40.62 -30.83 28.26
CA PRO A 171 40.80 -32.00 29.13
C PRO A 171 42.04 -31.79 30.00
N ALA A 172 41.85 -31.67 31.32
CA ALA A 172 42.87 -31.62 32.38
C ALA A 172 44.24 -31.01 31.98
N GLY A 173 44.24 -29.75 31.52
CA GLY A 173 45.46 -29.01 31.18
C GLY A 173 45.98 -29.16 29.74
N GLY A 174 45.26 -29.90 28.88
CA GLY A 174 45.54 -29.97 27.44
C GLY A 174 45.03 -28.77 26.64
N PRO A 175 45.39 -28.66 25.34
CA PRO A 175 44.90 -27.60 24.48
C PRO A 175 43.40 -27.76 24.22
N VAL A 176 42.69 -26.62 24.08
CA VAL A 176 41.30 -26.57 23.63
C VAL A 176 41.21 -27.20 22.22
N PRO A 177 40.18 -28.01 21.92
CA PRO A 177 39.99 -28.59 20.59
C PRO A 177 40.10 -27.52 19.49
N SER A 178 40.75 -27.83 18.38
CA SER A 178 41.01 -26.87 17.29
C SER A 178 39.71 -26.25 16.74
N GLU A 179 38.63 -27.03 16.68
CA GLU A 179 37.29 -26.59 16.28
C GLU A 179 36.64 -25.57 17.23
N CYS A 180 37.13 -25.47 18.47
CA CYS A 180 36.67 -24.53 19.50
C CYS A 180 37.54 -23.25 19.58
N GLN A 181 38.57 -23.12 18.75
CA GLN A 181 39.43 -21.93 18.70
C GLN A 181 38.69 -20.74 18.03
N ASP A 182 39.31 -19.56 18.00
CA ASP A 182 38.79 -18.33 17.38
C ASP A 182 37.41 -17.86 17.86
N GLY A 183 37.10 -18.10 19.13
CA GLY A 183 35.85 -17.66 19.75
C GLY A 183 34.64 -18.55 19.43
N ARG A 184 34.81 -19.66 18.71
CA ARG A 184 33.73 -20.63 18.45
C ARG A 184 33.29 -21.40 19.70
N ALA A 185 34.05 -21.34 20.78
CA ALA A 185 33.72 -21.94 22.08
C ALA A 185 32.57 -21.24 22.84
N THR A 186 32.04 -20.12 22.33
CA THR A 186 30.93 -19.39 22.96
C THR A 186 29.69 -19.39 22.09
N ALA A 187 28.53 -19.34 22.75
CA ALA A 187 27.23 -19.19 22.10
C ALA A 187 26.49 -17.99 22.69
N HIS A 188 25.81 -17.24 21.83
CA HIS A 188 25.05 -16.04 22.19
C HIS A 188 23.60 -16.17 21.72
N LEU A 189 22.65 -15.81 22.58
CA LEU A 189 21.23 -15.78 22.26
C LEU A 189 20.80 -14.35 21.95
N HIS A 190 20.23 -14.13 20.77
CA HIS A 190 19.54 -12.90 20.45
C HIS A 190 18.03 -13.13 20.35
N LEU A 191 17.27 -12.34 21.09
CA LEU A 191 15.80 -12.37 21.08
C LEU A 191 15.27 -11.18 20.30
N HIS A 192 14.48 -11.40 19.26
CA HIS A 192 13.74 -10.34 18.56
C HIS A 192 12.24 -10.48 18.84
N CYS A 193 11.83 -9.93 19.99
CA CYS A 193 10.48 -9.98 20.54
C CYS A 193 10.38 -9.10 21.80
N ALA A 194 9.17 -8.79 22.26
CA ALA A 194 9.00 -8.21 23.59
C ALA A 194 9.42 -9.22 24.68
N LEU A 195 10.11 -8.76 25.72
CA LEU A 195 10.60 -9.63 26.81
C LEU A 195 9.58 -9.84 27.93
N ASP A 196 8.63 -8.93 28.06
CA ASP A 196 7.62 -8.81 29.11
C ASP A 196 6.18 -9.03 28.59
N GLY A 197 6.07 -9.72 27.45
CA GLY A 197 4.79 -10.06 26.82
C GLY A 197 4.04 -11.21 27.49
N HIS A 198 3.25 -11.94 26.70
CA HIS A 198 2.49 -13.11 27.13
C HIS A 198 3.36 -14.14 27.87
N VAL A 199 4.59 -14.34 27.38
CA VAL A 199 5.63 -15.08 28.10
C VAL A 199 6.59 -14.08 28.72
N ASP A 200 6.73 -14.09 30.05
CA ASP A 200 7.78 -13.37 30.77
C ASP A 200 9.14 -14.03 30.47
N LEU A 201 9.84 -13.52 29.45
CA LEU A 201 11.12 -14.02 29.02
C LEU A 201 12.23 -13.66 30.00
N HIS A 202 12.10 -12.58 30.78
CA HIS A 202 13.06 -12.31 31.85
C HIS A 202 13.06 -13.44 32.88
N LYS A 203 11.88 -13.92 33.28
CA LYS A 203 11.75 -15.08 34.18
C LYS A 203 12.27 -16.36 33.54
N VAL A 204 11.89 -16.66 32.30
CA VAL A 204 12.35 -17.86 31.58
C VAL A 204 13.88 -17.89 31.43
N LEU A 205 14.48 -16.75 31.09
CA LEU A 205 15.92 -16.57 30.99
C LEU A 205 16.63 -16.80 32.32
N ARG A 206 16.11 -16.24 33.43
CA ARG A 206 16.63 -16.50 34.78
C ARG A 206 16.56 -17.99 35.14
N GLU A 207 15.41 -18.64 34.90
CA GLU A 207 15.21 -20.08 35.15
C GLU A 207 16.19 -20.96 34.34
N ALA A 208 16.57 -20.52 33.13
CA ALA A 208 17.53 -21.21 32.28
C ALA A 208 19.00 -20.98 32.68
N GLY A 209 19.27 -20.10 33.65
CA GLY A 209 20.63 -19.68 34.02
C GLY A 209 21.25 -18.66 33.05
N LEU A 210 20.41 -17.91 32.33
CA LEU A 210 20.78 -16.95 31.29
C LEU A 210 20.17 -15.57 31.57
N PRO A 211 20.34 -14.97 32.77
CA PRO A 211 19.67 -13.72 33.11
C PRO A 211 19.98 -12.63 32.06
N PHE A 212 18.95 -11.88 31.66
CA PHE A 212 19.13 -10.79 30.70
C PHE A 212 20.16 -9.77 31.22
N GLY A 213 21.06 -9.31 30.36
CA GLY A 213 22.20 -8.48 30.75
C GLY A 213 23.46 -9.26 31.18
N SER A 214 23.40 -10.59 31.26
CA SER A 214 24.61 -11.42 31.36
C SER A 214 25.31 -11.59 30.01
N PRO A 215 26.62 -11.89 29.99
CA PRO A 215 27.31 -12.28 28.77
C PRO A 215 26.61 -13.47 28.09
N GLY A 216 26.25 -13.30 26.81
CA GLY A 216 25.61 -14.34 26.02
C GLY A 216 24.12 -14.17 25.75
N VAL A 217 23.48 -13.07 26.18
CA VAL A 217 22.07 -12.77 25.84
C VAL A 217 21.89 -11.30 25.45
N SER A 218 21.14 -11.05 24.37
CA SER A 218 20.77 -9.71 23.92
C SER A 218 19.35 -9.70 23.34
N ASN A 219 18.78 -8.51 23.14
CA ASN A 219 17.44 -8.35 22.61
C ASN A 219 17.34 -7.11 21.71
N THR A 220 16.45 -7.20 20.72
CA THR A 220 15.95 -6.06 19.97
C THR A 220 14.43 -5.98 20.11
N LYS A 221 13.91 -4.76 20.24
CA LYS A 221 12.46 -4.50 20.29
C LYS A 221 11.77 -4.92 19.00
N GLU A 222 10.48 -5.24 19.09
CA GLU A 222 9.62 -5.52 17.94
C GLU A 222 9.58 -4.31 16.98
N HIS A 223 9.32 -4.57 15.69
CA HIS A 223 9.19 -3.57 14.60
C HIS A 223 10.50 -2.96 14.07
N LEU A 224 11.42 -3.79 13.57
CA LEU A 224 12.53 -3.32 12.75
C LEU A 224 12.07 -3.03 11.31
N LEU A 225 12.62 -1.98 10.70
CA LEU A 225 12.53 -1.76 9.25
C LEU A 225 13.09 -2.97 8.50
N PRO A 226 12.58 -3.32 7.30
CA PRO A 226 13.00 -4.51 6.55
C PRO A 226 14.52 -4.63 6.36
N GLU A 227 15.22 -3.52 6.13
CA GLU A 227 16.67 -3.49 5.92
C GLU A 227 17.43 -3.81 7.21
N ARG A 228 16.93 -3.34 8.36
CA ARG A 228 17.50 -3.66 9.67
C ARG A 228 17.17 -5.09 10.10
N LEU A 229 15.97 -5.59 9.79
CA LEU A 229 15.60 -6.98 10.04
C LEU A 229 16.42 -7.94 9.18
N ARG A 230 16.70 -7.58 7.92
CA ARG A 230 17.66 -8.30 7.07
C ARG A 230 19.05 -8.34 7.68
N ALA A 231 19.56 -7.19 8.15
CA ALA A 231 20.87 -7.13 8.82
C ALA A 231 20.90 -7.99 10.08
N LEU A 232 19.79 -8.03 10.84
CA LEU A 232 19.65 -8.89 12.01
C LEU A 232 19.75 -10.38 11.62
N TYR A 233 18.97 -10.84 10.64
CA TYR A 233 19.06 -12.22 10.17
C TYR A 233 20.47 -12.57 9.69
N ALA A 234 21.07 -11.71 8.85
CA ALA A 234 22.41 -11.92 8.29
C ALA A 234 23.53 -11.91 9.34
N SER A 235 23.30 -11.30 10.51
CA SER A 235 24.26 -11.28 11.63
C SER A 235 24.27 -12.56 12.47
N ALA A 236 23.22 -13.39 12.36
CA ALA A 236 23.06 -14.62 13.12
C ALA A 236 23.64 -15.84 12.39
N ASP A 237 24.08 -16.84 13.16
CA ASP A 237 24.56 -18.12 12.61
C ASP A 237 23.41 -19.09 12.32
N VAL A 238 22.31 -18.97 13.07
CA VAL A 238 21.12 -19.81 12.91
C VAL A 238 19.88 -19.12 13.47
N LEU A 239 18.74 -19.28 12.80
CA LEU A 239 17.43 -19.00 13.37
C LEU A 239 16.86 -20.27 14.01
N LEU A 240 16.47 -20.19 15.28
CA LEU A 240 15.81 -21.27 16.01
C LEU A 240 14.30 -21.01 16.11
N GLN A 241 13.53 -21.72 15.27
CA GLN A 241 12.07 -21.54 15.16
C GLN A 241 11.31 -22.75 15.75
N LEU A 242 11.13 -22.76 17.07
CA LEU A 242 10.44 -23.85 17.78
C LEU A 242 8.94 -23.65 17.96
N SER A 243 8.30 -22.86 17.10
CA SER A 243 6.85 -22.69 17.12
C SER A 243 6.13 -24.04 17.12
N ARG A 244 5.04 -24.16 17.86
CA ARG A 244 4.21 -25.38 17.88
C ARG A 244 3.38 -25.56 16.61
N ALA A 245 3.14 -24.44 15.90
CA ALA A 245 2.50 -24.35 14.60
C ALA A 245 2.76 -22.96 13.98
N GLU A 246 2.95 -22.91 12.66
CA GLU A 246 2.93 -21.70 11.83
C GLU A 246 2.05 -21.90 10.58
N GLY A 247 1.37 -20.83 10.15
CA GLY A 247 0.61 -20.85 8.89
C GLY A 247 1.52 -20.93 7.66
N PHE A 248 2.62 -20.17 7.65
CA PHE A 248 3.64 -20.19 6.60
C PHE A 248 5.05 -20.12 7.18
N GLY A 249 5.26 -19.22 8.16
CA GLY A 249 6.53 -19.03 8.84
C GLY A 249 7.46 -18.06 8.10
N LEU A 250 7.01 -16.83 7.85
CA LEU A 250 7.82 -15.79 7.21
C LEU A 250 9.26 -15.67 7.74
N PRO A 251 9.52 -15.67 9.07
CA PRO A 251 10.89 -15.62 9.59
C PRO A 251 11.80 -16.74 9.08
N ILE A 252 11.25 -17.93 8.81
CA ILE A 252 12.00 -19.08 8.29
C ILE A 252 12.54 -18.76 6.89
N VAL A 253 11.70 -18.25 5.99
CA VAL A 253 12.12 -17.95 4.61
C VAL A 253 12.95 -16.67 4.53
N GLU A 254 12.69 -15.67 5.39
CA GLU A 254 13.46 -14.43 5.47
C GLU A 254 14.90 -14.68 5.95
N ALA A 255 15.08 -15.50 6.99
CA ALA A 255 16.40 -15.85 7.49
C ALA A 255 17.23 -16.57 6.40
N GLN A 256 16.64 -17.56 5.73
CA GLN A 256 17.33 -18.30 4.68
C GLN A 256 17.59 -17.47 3.43
N ALA A 257 16.69 -16.53 3.10
CA ALA A 257 16.98 -15.55 2.08
C ALA A 257 18.24 -14.76 2.45
N CYS A 258 18.41 -14.35 3.71
CA CYS A 258 19.64 -13.70 4.19
C CYS A 258 20.88 -14.61 4.27
N GLY A 259 20.75 -15.90 3.93
CA GLY A 259 21.83 -16.88 4.03
C GLY A 259 21.98 -17.52 5.41
N THR A 260 21.01 -17.33 6.30
CA THR A 260 21.00 -17.84 7.67
C THR A 260 20.21 -19.15 7.73
N PRO A 261 20.84 -20.28 8.12
CA PRO A 261 20.14 -21.56 8.27
C PRO A 261 19.10 -21.51 9.38
N VAL A 262 18.10 -22.40 9.28
CA VAL A 262 16.98 -22.48 10.23
C VAL A 262 16.90 -23.86 10.84
N ILE A 263 16.76 -23.93 12.16
CA ILE A 263 16.31 -25.14 12.85
C ILE A 263 14.85 -24.92 13.24
N ALA A 264 13.94 -25.65 12.61
CA ALA A 264 12.51 -25.52 12.84
C ALA A 264 11.92 -26.76 13.50
N ASN A 265 10.87 -26.56 14.30
CA ASN A 265 10.02 -27.67 14.73
C ASN A 265 9.31 -28.28 13.49
N GLY A 266 9.23 -29.61 13.41
CA GLY A 266 8.63 -30.33 12.28
C GLY A 266 7.11 -30.27 12.20
N ALA A 267 6.53 -29.09 12.45
CA ALA A 267 5.10 -28.87 12.49
C ALA A 267 4.65 -27.96 11.33
N THR A 268 3.45 -28.26 10.80
CA THR A 268 2.74 -27.46 9.79
C THR A 268 3.63 -27.05 8.60
N ALA A 269 3.41 -25.86 8.03
CA ALA A 269 4.13 -25.35 6.85
C ALA A 269 5.64 -25.16 7.07
N MET A 270 6.12 -25.15 8.32
CA MET A 270 7.55 -24.97 8.59
C MET A 270 8.41 -26.08 7.98
N THR A 271 7.86 -27.31 7.90
CA THR A 271 8.53 -28.47 7.28
C THR A 271 8.82 -28.26 5.79
N GLU A 272 8.04 -27.42 5.11
CA GLU A 272 8.17 -27.11 3.69
C GLU A 272 8.99 -25.84 3.46
N SER A 273 9.01 -24.93 4.43
CA SER A 273 9.70 -23.64 4.36
C SER A 273 11.20 -23.73 4.62
N VAL A 274 11.72 -24.82 5.19
CA VAL A 274 13.16 -25.02 5.46
C VAL A 274 13.84 -25.72 4.29
N LEU A 275 14.71 -25.00 3.58
CA LEU A 275 15.61 -25.51 2.53
C LEU A 275 17.08 -25.61 3.01
N LEU A 276 17.44 -24.86 4.05
CA LEU A 276 18.78 -24.74 4.62
C LEU A 276 18.70 -24.81 6.14
N GLY A 277 19.25 -25.88 6.71
CA GLY A 277 19.22 -26.15 8.15
C GLY A 277 18.56 -27.49 8.43
N ASP A 278 17.75 -27.58 9.49
CA ASP A 278 17.16 -28.83 9.95
C ASP A 278 15.69 -28.69 10.36
N VAL A 279 14.93 -29.75 10.15
CA VAL A 279 13.52 -29.88 10.52
C VAL A 279 13.42 -30.99 11.55
N LEU A 280 13.17 -30.60 12.80
CA LEU A 280 13.14 -31.54 13.91
C LEU A 280 11.98 -32.52 13.76
N PRO A 281 12.17 -33.80 14.13
CA PRO A 281 11.08 -34.76 14.13
C PRO A 281 9.97 -34.35 15.10
N LEU A 282 8.76 -34.83 14.84
CA LEU A 282 7.61 -34.59 15.72
C LEU A 282 7.88 -35.20 17.11
N ALA A 283 8.07 -34.36 18.12
CA ALA A 283 8.13 -34.80 19.51
C ALA A 283 6.71 -35.13 20.02
N GLY A 284 6.31 -36.39 19.88
CA GLY A 284 5.05 -36.89 20.44
C GLY A 284 3.79 -36.54 19.62
N LYS A 285 2.63 -36.89 20.19
CA LYS A 285 1.33 -36.68 19.53
C LYS A 285 0.94 -35.19 19.62
N PRO A 286 0.46 -34.56 18.54
CA PRO A 286 -0.07 -33.21 18.59
C PRO A 286 -1.16 -33.10 19.67
N THR A 287 -1.05 -32.11 20.55
CA THR A 287 -2.03 -31.86 21.61
C THR A 287 -3.07 -30.85 21.12
N GLY A 288 -4.36 -31.14 21.32
CA GLY A 288 -5.49 -30.24 21.04
C GLY A 288 -5.30 -28.85 21.64
N GLY A 289 -5.75 -27.82 20.94
CA GLY A 289 -5.81 -26.45 21.47
C GLY A 289 -7.14 -26.25 22.17
N ARG A 290 -7.11 -26.11 23.52
CA ARG A 290 -8.28 -26.16 24.43
C ARG A 290 -9.01 -27.50 24.40
N ASP A 291 -9.53 -27.89 25.58
CA ASP A 291 -10.08 -29.22 25.91
C ASP A 291 -11.34 -29.65 25.13
N ASP A 292 -11.71 -28.94 24.06
CA ASP A 292 -12.95 -29.17 23.31
C ASP A 292 -12.86 -28.98 21.77
N ARG A 293 -11.68 -28.67 21.18
CA ARG A 293 -11.56 -28.39 19.72
C ARG A 293 -10.29 -28.91 19.04
N ALA A 294 -10.38 -29.08 17.72
CA ALA A 294 -9.24 -29.50 16.88
C ALA A 294 -8.20 -28.38 16.69
N GLY A 295 -6.97 -28.62 17.17
CA GLY A 295 -5.76 -27.87 16.83
C GLY A 295 -4.54 -28.77 17.04
N SER A 296 -3.70 -28.96 16.02
CA SER A 296 -2.50 -29.82 16.14
C SER A 296 -1.31 -29.00 16.68
N TRP A 297 -1.27 -28.73 17.99
CA TRP A 297 -0.09 -28.13 18.57
C TRP A 297 0.96 -29.21 18.80
N THR A 298 2.00 -29.22 17.98
CA THR A 298 3.11 -30.17 18.16
C THR A 298 4.07 -29.57 19.18
N PRO A 299 4.25 -30.18 20.36
CA PRO A 299 5.23 -29.68 21.31
C PRO A 299 6.63 -29.77 20.69
N PRO A 300 7.50 -28.77 20.92
CA PRO A 300 8.84 -28.77 20.34
C PRO A 300 9.74 -29.79 21.05
N ASP A 301 10.62 -30.43 20.29
CA ASP A 301 11.71 -31.25 20.84
C ASP A 301 12.86 -30.36 21.33
N ILE A 302 12.90 -30.07 22.63
CA ILE A 302 13.94 -29.23 23.22
C ILE A 302 15.32 -29.88 23.12
N ASN A 303 15.41 -31.20 23.30
CA ASN A 303 16.69 -31.93 23.27
C ASN A 303 17.16 -32.12 21.82
N GLY A 304 16.23 -32.47 20.92
CA GLY A 304 16.48 -32.52 19.49
C GLY A 304 16.96 -31.18 18.94
N ALA A 305 16.33 -30.08 19.34
CA ALA A 305 16.77 -28.72 18.98
C ALA A 305 18.20 -28.42 19.47
N ALA A 306 18.52 -28.75 20.71
CA ALA A 306 19.87 -28.57 21.25
C ALA A 306 20.92 -29.41 20.51
N LYS A 307 20.55 -30.65 20.12
CA LYS A 307 21.39 -31.52 19.32
C LYS A 307 21.60 -30.98 17.90
N ALA A 308 20.55 -30.51 17.23
CA ALA A 308 20.62 -29.91 15.92
C ALA A 308 21.49 -28.64 15.92
N LEU A 309 21.42 -27.83 16.99
CA LEU A 309 22.33 -26.69 17.17
C LEU A 309 23.79 -27.13 17.26
N ALA A 310 24.09 -28.21 17.99
CA ALA A 310 25.43 -28.78 18.09
C ALA A 310 25.94 -29.34 16.75
N GLU A 311 25.07 -30.02 15.99
CA GLU A 311 25.39 -30.54 14.66
C GLU A 311 25.66 -29.42 13.66
N LEU A 312 24.82 -28.38 13.63
CA LEU A 312 24.99 -27.20 12.79
C LEU A 312 26.23 -26.38 13.17
N TRP A 313 26.54 -26.26 14.46
CA TRP A 313 27.77 -25.62 14.93
C TRP A 313 29.02 -26.38 14.45
N ARG A 314 29.01 -27.72 14.50
CA ARG A 314 30.12 -28.55 14.00
C ARG A 314 30.30 -28.44 12.50
N ALA A 315 29.20 -28.48 11.75
CA ALA A 315 29.20 -28.49 10.29
C ALA A 315 28.30 -27.37 9.73
N PRO A 316 28.74 -26.10 9.79
CA PRO A 316 27.94 -25.00 9.27
C PRO A 316 27.82 -25.08 7.74
N PRO A 317 26.69 -24.67 7.14
CA PRO A 317 26.53 -24.71 5.70
C PRO A 317 27.54 -23.82 4.98
N SER A 318 28.08 -24.36 3.89
CA SER A 318 28.96 -23.64 2.97
C SER A 318 28.26 -22.44 2.32
N VAL A 319 29.06 -21.48 1.83
CA VAL A 319 28.56 -20.34 1.05
C VAL A 319 27.74 -20.82 -0.17
N THR A 320 28.13 -21.93 -0.80
CA THR A 320 27.42 -22.52 -1.94
C THR A 320 26.03 -23.02 -1.55
N GLU A 321 25.91 -23.72 -0.42
CA GLU A 321 24.61 -24.20 0.08
C GLU A 321 23.70 -23.05 0.48
N ARG A 322 24.26 -22.03 1.16
CA ARG A 322 23.53 -20.80 1.51
C ARG A 322 22.99 -20.09 0.25
N ASN A 323 23.84 -19.92 -0.76
CA ASN A 323 23.45 -19.30 -2.03
C ASN A 323 22.42 -20.14 -2.80
N ARG A 324 22.53 -21.47 -2.76
CA ARG A 324 21.55 -22.36 -3.40
C ARG A 324 20.17 -22.20 -2.78
N ALA A 325 20.08 -22.25 -1.45
CA ALA A 325 18.81 -22.07 -0.74
C ALA A 325 18.22 -20.67 -0.98
N ARG A 326 19.05 -19.61 -0.86
CA ARG A 326 18.64 -18.23 -1.18
C ARG A 326 18.06 -18.14 -2.60
N LYS A 327 18.77 -18.67 -3.60
CA LYS A 327 18.32 -18.62 -5.00
C LYS A 327 16.99 -19.35 -5.20
N SER A 328 16.81 -20.52 -4.59
CA SER A 328 15.54 -21.27 -4.65
C SER A 328 14.38 -20.48 -4.02
N LEU A 329 14.57 -19.93 -2.82
CA LEU A 329 13.55 -19.13 -2.14
C LEU A 329 13.18 -17.89 -2.94
N LEU A 330 14.16 -17.15 -3.46
CA LEU A 330 13.91 -15.97 -4.28
C LEU A 330 13.20 -16.31 -5.58
N ALA A 331 13.52 -17.45 -6.19
CA ALA A 331 12.85 -17.89 -7.41
C ALA A 331 11.41 -18.35 -7.17
N GLU A 332 11.09 -18.87 -5.99
CA GLU A 332 9.77 -19.41 -5.64
C GLU A 332 8.84 -18.38 -5.00
N LEU A 333 9.39 -17.51 -4.14
CA LEU A 333 8.66 -16.54 -3.33
C LEU A 333 8.79 -15.10 -3.85
N ASP A 334 9.25 -14.94 -5.09
CA ASP A 334 9.19 -13.68 -5.82
C ASP A 334 7.74 -13.18 -5.90
N ALA A 335 7.53 -11.89 -5.61
CA ALA A 335 6.21 -11.30 -5.51
C ALA A 335 5.41 -11.41 -6.82
N ALA A 336 6.05 -11.23 -7.99
CA ALA A 336 5.39 -11.33 -9.27
C ALA A 336 5.03 -12.78 -9.60
N ARG A 337 5.91 -13.74 -9.29
CA ARG A 337 5.65 -15.17 -9.48
C ARG A 337 4.52 -15.67 -8.60
N VAL A 338 4.58 -15.36 -7.30
CA VAL A 338 3.54 -15.71 -6.34
C VAL A 338 2.23 -15.10 -6.83
N GLY A 339 2.21 -13.79 -7.14
CA GLY A 339 1.07 -13.10 -7.72
C GLY A 339 0.45 -13.79 -8.94
N GLY A 340 1.27 -14.13 -9.93
CA GLY A 340 0.83 -14.85 -11.12
C GLY A 340 0.27 -16.25 -10.84
N ALA A 341 0.78 -16.95 -9.82
CA ALA A 341 0.24 -18.24 -9.39
C ALA A 341 -1.17 -18.10 -8.81
N ILE A 342 -1.42 -17.08 -7.99
CA ILE A 342 -2.75 -16.83 -7.41
C ILE A 342 -3.73 -16.38 -8.46
N SER A 343 -3.34 -15.46 -9.35
CA SER A 343 -4.20 -15.05 -10.46
C SER A 343 -4.59 -16.23 -11.36
N ARG A 344 -3.71 -17.22 -11.56
CA ARG A 344 -4.04 -18.44 -12.32
C ARG A 344 -5.00 -19.36 -11.56
N HIS A 345 -4.78 -19.58 -10.27
CA HIS A 345 -5.67 -20.40 -9.45
C HIS A 345 -7.07 -19.79 -9.35
N LEU A 346 -7.18 -18.47 -9.13
CA LEU A 346 -8.48 -17.80 -9.13
C LEU A 346 -9.17 -17.92 -10.48
N ARG A 347 -8.47 -17.70 -11.60
CA ARG A 347 -9.04 -17.90 -12.94
C ARG A 347 -9.57 -19.32 -13.15
N ALA A 348 -8.86 -20.35 -12.67
CA ALA A 348 -9.27 -21.74 -12.80
C ALA A 348 -10.52 -22.07 -11.96
N VAL A 349 -10.57 -21.61 -10.70
CA VAL A 349 -11.72 -21.79 -9.79
C VAL A 349 -12.98 -21.14 -10.36
N LEU A 350 -12.84 -19.95 -10.97
CA LEU A 350 -13.97 -19.25 -11.60
C LEU A 350 -14.45 -19.94 -12.88
N ARG A 351 -13.53 -20.39 -13.74
CA ARG A 351 -13.88 -21.07 -15.00
C ARG A 351 -14.56 -22.43 -14.76
N GLY A 352 -14.11 -23.18 -13.75
CA GLY A 352 -14.67 -24.49 -13.40
C GLY A 352 -16.13 -24.44 -12.94
N ARG A 353 -16.64 -23.26 -12.57
CA ARG A 353 -18.05 -23.05 -12.19
C ARG A 353 -18.92 -22.57 -13.35
N SER A 354 -18.38 -21.84 -14.33
CA SER A 354 -19.10 -21.49 -15.56
C SER A 354 -19.45 -22.72 -16.39
N ALA A 355 -18.59 -23.75 -16.43
CA ALA A 355 -18.87 -24.99 -17.16
C ALA A 355 -20.02 -25.82 -16.53
N ARG A 356 -20.11 -25.87 -15.19
CA ARG A 356 -21.20 -26.57 -14.48
C ARG A 356 -22.54 -25.82 -14.52
N VAL A 357 -22.52 -24.50 -14.69
CA VAL A 357 -23.73 -23.69 -14.92
C VAL A 357 -24.22 -23.87 -16.37
N ALA A 358 -23.31 -24.04 -17.33
CA ALA A 358 -23.65 -24.32 -18.72
C ALA A 358 -24.22 -25.74 -18.94
N GLU A 359 -23.78 -26.75 -18.17
CA GLU A 359 -24.37 -28.09 -18.23
C GLU A 359 -25.73 -28.21 -17.50
N ALA A 360 -26.04 -27.31 -16.55
CA ALA A 360 -27.27 -27.34 -15.76
C ALA A 360 -28.42 -26.47 -16.35
N GLY A 361 -28.13 -25.62 -17.33
CA GLY A 361 -29.10 -24.75 -17.98
C GLY A 361 -28.98 -24.86 -19.49
N GLY A 362 -29.74 -25.76 -20.10
CA GLY A 362 -29.86 -25.86 -21.54
C GLY A 362 -30.41 -24.57 -22.13
N LEU A 363 -29.55 -23.78 -22.76
CA LEU A 363 -29.91 -22.77 -23.73
C LEU A 363 -28.92 -22.87 -24.89
N GLU A 364 -29.46 -23.20 -26.06
CA GLU A 364 -28.75 -23.42 -27.31
C GLU A 364 -27.90 -22.21 -27.71
N ALA A 365 -26.69 -22.50 -28.18
CA ALA A 365 -25.85 -21.53 -28.85
C ALA A 365 -26.48 -21.15 -30.20
N SER A 366 -26.73 -19.85 -30.41
CA SER A 366 -27.03 -19.29 -31.73
C SER A 366 -25.98 -18.22 -32.08
N PRO A 367 -25.51 -18.15 -33.34
CA PRO A 367 -24.29 -17.43 -33.70
C PRO A 367 -24.49 -15.91 -33.72
N LEU A 368 -23.42 -15.20 -33.36
CA LEU A 368 -23.29 -13.74 -33.36
C LEU A 368 -23.85 -13.08 -34.63
N PRO A 369 -24.78 -12.12 -34.52
CA PRO A 369 -25.02 -11.13 -35.57
C PRO A 369 -24.18 -9.87 -35.33
N SER A 370 -23.64 -9.35 -36.42
CA SER A 370 -22.81 -8.16 -36.54
C SER A 370 -23.41 -6.90 -35.89
N LEU A 371 -22.61 -6.20 -35.09
CA LEU A 371 -22.92 -4.87 -34.58
C LEU A 371 -22.75 -3.83 -35.70
N ALA A 372 -23.87 -3.48 -36.35
CA ALA A 372 -24.05 -2.19 -37.00
C ALA A 372 -24.76 -1.24 -36.01
N PRO A 373 -24.46 0.08 -36.04
CA PRO A 373 -24.91 1.00 -35.01
C PRO A 373 -26.26 1.64 -35.38
N ARG A 374 -27.12 1.82 -34.36
CA ARG A 374 -27.98 3.01 -34.07
C ARG A 374 -29.35 2.61 -33.52
N GLY A 375 -29.83 3.43 -32.60
CA GLY A 375 -31.26 3.54 -32.29
C GLY A 375 -31.50 3.95 -30.85
N VAL A 376 -31.56 5.25 -30.61
CA VAL A 376 -32.25 5.82 -29.46
C VAL A 376 -33.73 5.47 -29.62
N ASP A 377 -34.37 4.96 -28.56
CA ASP A 377 -35.76 5.28 -28.22
C ASP A 377 -36.00 4.93 -26.75
N GLY A 378 -36.63 5.86 -26.03
CA GLY A 378 -36.81 5.83 -24.59
C GLY A 378 -38.04 5.06 -24.13
N SER A 379 -38.01 4.64 -22.87
CA SER A 379 -39.10 4.88 -21.92
C SER A 379 -38.63 4.56 -20.51
N SER A 380 -39.10 5.40 -19.60
CA SER A 380 -38.95 5.36 -18.15
C SER A 380 -39.43 4.05 -17.53
N ASP A 381 -38.76 3.59 -16.47
CA ASP A 381 -39.46 3.48 -15.19
C ASP A 381 -38.49 3.53 -14.01
N GLN A 382 -38.79 4.49 -13.12
CA GLN A 382 -38.12 4.72 -11.85
C GLN A 382 -38.60 3.70 -10.82
N ALA A 383 -37.67 3.08 -10.11
CA ALA A 383 -37.95 2.53 -8.78
C ALA A 383 -36.78 2.86 -7.86
N ALA A 384 -36.95 3.93 -7.08
CA ALA A 384 -36.07 4.26 -5.96
C ALA A 384 -36.13 3.14 -4.90
N PRO A 385 -34.99 2.68 -4.34
CA PRO A 385 -35.01 1.79 -3.19
C PRO A 385 -35.31 2.59 -1.91
N PRO A 386 -36.00 1.96 -0.94
CA PRO A 386 -36.53 2.66 0.23
C PRO A 386 -35.44 3.00 1.25
N ALA A 387 -35.66 4.11 1.96
CA ALA A 387 -34.88 4.50 3.12
C ALA A 387 -35.22 3.64 4.35
N SER A 388 -34.19 3.18 5.07
CA SER A 388 -34.07 2.94 6.52
C SER A 388 -33.22 1.69 6.82
N THR A 389 -32.39 1.56 7.85
CA THR A 389 -31.76 2.45 8.84
C THR A 389 -30.66 1.60 9.51
N ALA A 390 -29.43 2.12 9.55
CA ALA A 390 -28.32 1.88 10.51
C ALA A 390 -27.86 0.45 10.88
N ALA A 391 -26.59 0.11 10.53
CA ALA A 391 -25.47 0.04 11.48
C ALA A 391 -24.15 -0.40 10.80
N GLU A 392 -23.16 0.51 10.83
CA GLU A 392 -21.71 0.28 11.04
C GLU A 392 -20.96 -0.78 10.20
N GLU A 393 -20.53 -0.38 8.99
CA GLU A 393 -19.39 -0.96 8.29
C GLU A 393 -18.45 0.18 7.82
N ASP A 394 -17.15 -0.08 7.90
CA ASP A 394 -15.99 0.83 7.84
C ASP A 394 -16.03 1.87 6.69
N GLY A 395 -16.36 3.13 7.01
CA GLY A 395 -16.51 4.23 6.06
C GLY A 395 -16.89 5.55 6.75
N ALA A 396 -15.88 6.21 7.34
CA ALA A 396 -16.01 7.37 8.22
C ALA A 396 -16.93 8.47 7.65
N ARG A 397 -17.89 8.93 8.46
CA ARG A 397 -18.67 10.15 8.20
C ARG A 397 -17.73 11.34 7.93
N PRO A 398 -18.08 12.27 7.02
CA PRO A 398 -17.31 13.50 6.81
C PRO A 398 -17.04 14.20 8.13
N LEU A 399 -15.82 14.70 8.33
CA LEU A 399 -15.50 15.39 9.56
C LEU A 399 -16.17 16.75 9.62
N CYS A 400 -16.66 17.11 10.80
CA CYS A 400 -17.12 18.46 11.15
C CYS A 400 -17.96 19.15 10.06
N PRO A 401 -18.96 18.48 9.45
CA PRO A 401 -19.59 18.97 8.22
C PRO A 401 -20.24 20.34 8.41
N SER A 402 -20.88 20.58 9.57
CA SER A 402 -21.46 21.87 9.95
C SER A 402 -20.44 22.98 10.07
N GLU A 403 -19.28 22.70 10.66
CA GLU A 403 -18.21 23.67 10.84
C GLU A 403 -17.53 24.00 9.50
N TYR A 404 -17.38 23.02 8.60
CA TYR A 404 -16.92 23.27 7.24
C TYR A 404 -17.90 24.13 6.46
N GLU A 405 -19.19 23.80 6.48
CA GLU A 405 -20.21 24.56 5.77
C GLU A 405 -20.29 26.00 6.28
N ALA A 406 -20.28 26.20 7.60
CA ALA A 406 -20.26 27.52 8.21
C ALA A 406 -19.00 28.32 7.86
N PHE A 407 -17.81 27.68 7.93
CA PHE A 407 -16.56 28.33 7.56
C PHE A 407 -16.52 28.67 6.07
N ALA A 408 -16.81 27.72 5.20
CA ALA A 408 -16.75 27.90 3.76
C ALA A 408 -17.79 28.94 3.28
N GLY A 409 -19.02 28.87 3.79
CA GLY A 409 -20.09 29.80 3.44
C GLY A 409 -19.83 31.24 3.89
N ALA A 410 -19.25 31.43 5.09
CA ALA A 410 -19.02 32.76 5.64
C ALA A 410 -17.67 33.38 5.24
N CYS A 411 -16.65 32.56 4.95
CA CYS A 411 -15.27 33.03 4.81
C CYS A 411 -14.66 32.82 3.42
N LEU A 412 -15.26 31.98 2.56
CA LEU A 412 -14.76 31.71 1.20
C LEU A 412 -15.69 32.28 0.11
N GLY A 413 -16.87 32.81 0.46
CA GLY A 413 -17.88 33.32 -0.46
C GLY A 413 -18.13 34.84 -0.36
N GLY A 414 -17.33 35.66 -1.05
CA GLY A 414 -17.72 37.04 -1.44
C GLY A 414 -16.92 38.21 -0.84
N ALA A 415 -17.06 39.38 -1.46
CA ALA A 415 -16.31 40.62 -1.18
C ALA A 415 -16.50 41.21 0.23
N ASP A 416 -17.50 40.73 0.99
CA ASP A 416 -17.81 41.16 2.36
C ASP A 416 -17.21 40.25 3.45
N ALA A 417 -16.33 39.30 3.11
CA ALA A 417 -15.61 38.41 4.03
C ALA A 417 -14.63 39.12 5.01
N SER A 418 -14.73 40.45 5.16
CA SER A 418 -13.74 41.32 5.81
C SER A 418 -14.05 41.68 7.28
N SER A 419 -15.09 41.11 7.90
CA SER A 419 -15.28 41.21 9.36
C SER A 419 -14.36 40.23 10.09
N SER A 420 -13.09 40.61 10.25
CA SER A 420 -11.97 39.80 10.79
C SER A 420 -12.23 38.98 12.07
N GLY A 421 -13.25 39.31 12.88
CA GLY A 421 -13.59 38.56 14.09
C GLY A 421 -14.41 37.27 13.85
N SER A 422 -15.25 37.23 12.81
CA SER A 422 -16.18 36.10 12.58
C SER A 422 -15.47 34.89 11.96
N CYS A 423 -14.61 35.11 10.97
CA CYS A 423 -13.86 34.04 10.31
C CYS A 423 -12.80 33.39 11.18
N GLN A 424 -12.12 34.17 12.05
CA GLN A 424 -11.22 33.59 13.05
C GLN A 424 -11.99 32.69 14.02
N THR A 425 -13.19 33.11 14.44
CA THR A 425 -14.05 32.32 15.33
C THR A 425 -14.51 31.02 14.67
N LEU A 426 -14.92 31.06 13.40
CA LEU A 426 -15.32 29.87 12.64
C LEU A 426 -14.14 28.94 12.37
N GLN A 427 -12.97 29.49 12.08
CA GLN A 427 -11.72 28.75 11.95
C GLN A 427 -11.35 28.02 13.25
N ASP A 428 -11.46 28.70 14.39
CA ASP A 428 -11.18 28.12 15.70
C ASP A 428 -12.24 27.06 16.08
N ALA A 429 -13.50 27.26 15.68
CA ALA A 429 -14.55 26.26 15.83
C ALA A 429 -14.27 24.99 15.01
N LEU A 430 -13.82 25.14 13.76
CA LEU A 430 -13.42 24.01 12.91
C LEU A 430 -12.21 23.26 13.51
N ARG A 431 -11.17 23.98 13.94
CA ARG A 431 -10.02 23.39 14.66
C ARG A 431 -10.46 22.64 15.91
N ALA A 432 -11.34 23.23 16.72
CA ALA A 432 -11.84 22.63 17.95
C ALA A 432 -12.68 21.38 17.68
N CYS A 433 -13.42 21.31 16.57
CA CYS A 433 -14.14 20.10 16.18
C CYS A 433 -13.17 19.01 15.73
N LEU A 434 -12.21 19.34 14.87
CA LEU A 434 -11.21 18.39 14.36
C LEU A 434 -10.31 17.83 15.47
N GLY A 435 -10.01 18.62 16.51
CA GLY A 435 -9.27 18.21 17.70
C GLY A 435 -10.00 17.22 18.63
N ARG A 436 -11.30 16.95 18.42
CA ARG A 436 -12.09 15.99 19.21
C ARG A 436 -12.09 14.57 18.63
N GLY A 437 -11.45 14.35 17.47
CA GLY A 437 -11.34 13.03 16.84
C GLY A 437 -10.28 12.12 17.49
N PRO A 438 -10.35 10.78 17.28
CA PRO A 438 -9.33 9.87 17.79
C PRO A 438 -7.96 10.20 17.18
N VAL A 439 -7.05 10.68 18.02
CA VAL A 439 -5.64 10.91 17.68
C VAL A 439 -4.94 9.55 17.66
N LEU A 440 -4.12 9.29 16.63
CA LEU A 440 -3.16 8.18 16.65
C LEU A 440 -2.15 8.44 17.77
N ALA A 441 -2.44 7.91 18.96
CA ALA A 441 -1.62 8.08 20.15
C ALA A 441 -0.32 7.27 20.05
N HIS A 442 0.72 7.87 19.50
CA HIS A 442 2.10 7.42 19.67
C HIS A 442 2.93 8.55 20.27
N GLY A 443 3.10 8.48 21.59
CA GLY A 443 3.94 9.39 22.38
C GLY A 443 3.15 10.04 23.51
N GLN A 444 3.71 10.01 24.72
CA GLN A 444 3.23 10.85 25.81
C GLN A 444 3.52 12.31 25.43
N HIS A 445 2.54 13.00 24.86
CA HIS A 445 2.55 14.45 24.72
C HIS A 445 1.55 15.06 25.70
N GLU A 446 1.91 16.21 26.24
CA GLU A 446 1.08 16.94 27.21
C GLU A 446 -0.32 17.21 26.65
N PRO A 447 -1.36 17.25 27.51
CA PRO A 447 -2.73 17.55 27.09
C PRO A 447 -2.78 18.95 26.48
N GLY A 448 -2.96 19.05 25.15
CA GLY A 448 -3.25 20.30 24.45
C GLY A 448 -2.46 20.63 23.18
N THR A 449 -1.62 19.74 22.63
CA THR A 449 -0.73 20.12 21.49
C THR A 449 -0.71 19.21 20.27
N THR A 450 -1.41 18.07 20.23
CA THR A 450 -1.48 17.25 19.00
C THR A 450 -2.68 17.66 18.14
N GLU A 451 -2.51 18.71 17.33
CA GLU A 451 -3.42 18.99 16.21
C GLU A 451 -3.22 17.91 15.13
N VAL A 452 -4.27 17.15 14.81
CA VAL A 452 -4.25 16.24 13.65
C VAL A 452 -4.30 17.11 12.39
N VAL A 453 -3.16 17.27 11.72
CA VAL A 453 -3.06 18.11 10.51
C VAL A 453 -3.40 17.33 9.23
N HIS A 454 -3.10 16.03 9.18
CA HIS A 454 -3.31 15.21 7.97
C HIS A 454 -4.08 13.93 8.26
N ARG A 455 -4.87 13.49 7.28
CA ARG A 455 -5.60 12.23 7.31
C ARG A 455 -5.44 11.48 6.01
N MET A 456 -5.67 10.17 6.07
CA MET A 456 -5.62 9.28 4.92
C MET A 456 -7.03 8.88 4.52
N VAL A 457 -7.30 8.90 3.21
CA VAL A 457 -8.62 8.59 2.66
C VAL A 457 -8.52 7.66 1.46
N SER A 458 -9.45 6.70 1.35
CA SER A 458 -9.60 5.85 0.17
C SER A 458 -10.17 6.67 -1.00
N THR A 459 -9.56 6.51 -2.17
CA THR A 459 -9.92 7.24 -3.39
C THR A 459 -10.34 6.31 -4.53
N ARG A 460 -10.99 6.87 -5.55
CA ARG A 460 -11.38 6.16 -6.79
C ARG A 460 -10.21 5.51 -7.53
N TYR A 461 -8.97 5.92 -7.24
CA TYR A 461 -7.75 5.48 -7.91
C TYR A 461 -7.16 4.19 -7.32
N GLY A 462 -7.87 3.55 -6.38
CA GLY A 462 -7.46 2.27 -5.78
C GLY A 462 -6.26 2.37 -4.84
N VAL A 463 -5.82 3.59 -4.52
CA VAL A 463 -4.74 3.89 -3.57
C VAL A 463 -5.22 4.96 -2.59
N PRO A 464 -4.84 4.86 -1.30
CA PRO A 464 -5.19 5.89 -0.34
C PRO A 464 -4.35 7.14 -0.57
N MET A 465 -4.93 8.31 -0.27
CA MET A 465 -4.23 9.59 -0.31
C MET A 465 -4.26 10.28 1.05
N LEU A 466 -3.13 10.86 1.44
CA LEU A 466 -3.01 11.80 2.54
C LEU A 466 -3.47 13.19 2.06
N TYR A 467 -4.30 13.82 2.87
CA TYR A 467 -4.75 15.20 2.68
C TYR A 467 -4.61 15.98 3.98
N ASN A 468 -4.48 17.30 3.87
CA ASN A 468 -4.62 18.19 5.01
C ASN A 468 -6.10 18.26 5.38
N VAL A 469 -6.45 17.98 6.64
CA VAL A 469 -7.85 18.02 7.04
C VAL A 469 -8.43 19.41 6.82
N PHE A 470 -7.66 20.46 7.04
CA PHE A 470 -8.13 21.84 6.89
C PHE A 470 -8.37 22.25 5.44
N ASP A 471 -7.91 21.48 4.45
CA ASP A 471 -8.13 21.79 3.04
C ASP A 471 -9.61 21.60 2.66
N VAL A 472 -10.29 22.72 2.44
CA VAL A 472 -11.72 22.83 2.09
C VAL A 472 -12.03 22.52 0.62
N TYR A 473 -11.01 22.31 -0.21
CA TYR A 473 -11.16 21.96 -1.62
C TYR A 473 -10.62 20.55 -1.87
N VAL A 474 -9.36 20.39 -2.25
CA VAL A 474 -8.84 19.09 -2.71
C VAL A 474 -9.01 18.03 -1.62
N GLY A 475 -8.54 18.33 -0.41
CA GLY A 475 -8.69 17.46 0.75
C GLY A 475 -10.13 17.16 1.10
N ARG A 476 -11.01 18.16 1.09
CA ARG A 476 -12.44 17.97 1.38
C ARG A 476 -13.15 17.12 0.33
N MET A 477 -12.86 17.31 -0.95
CA MET A 477 -13.44 16.50 -2.01
C MET A 477 -12.92 15.06 -1.97
N LEU A 478 -11.64 14.85 -1.66
CA LEU A 478 -11.11 13.52 -1.40
C LEU A 478 -11.78 12.88 -0.17
N GLU A 479 -12.06 13.65 0.89
CA GLU A 479 -12.76 13.17 2.08
C GLU A 479 -14.22 12.78 1.79
N VAL A 480 -14.97 13.61 1.06
CA VAL A 480 -16.42 13.45 0.87
C VAL A 480 -16.73 12.59 -0.35
N TYR A 481 -16.12 12.89 -1.49
CA TYR A 481 -16.39 12.24 -2.78
C TYR A 481 -15.41 11.10 -3.10
N GLY A 482 -14.24 11.07 -2.44
CA GLY A 482 -13.18 10.10 -2.73
C GLY A 482 -12.49 10.36 -4.07
N GLU A 483 -12.67 11.54 -4.64
CA GLU A 483 -12.13 11.95 -5.92
C GLU A 483 -11.95 13.47 -5.99
N TRP A 484 -11.09 13.90 -6.89
CA TRP A 484 -10.84 15.30 -7.22
C TRP A 484 -10.78 15.44 -8.74
N LEU A 485 -11.58 16.35 -9.30
CA LEU A 485 -11.68 16.65 -10.74
C LEU A 485 -11.72 15.39 -11.60
N ALA A 486 -12.70 14.52 -11.33
CA ALA A 486 -12.78 13.21 -11.95
C ALA A 486 -12.89 13.25 -13.48
N GLN A 487 -13.52 14.31 -13.99
CA GLN A 487 -13.66 14.64 -15.40
C GLN A 487 -12.31 15.02 -16.02
N GLU A 488 -11.46 15.78 -15.31
CA GLU A 488 -10.12 16.11 -15.80
C GLU A 488 -9.25 14.85 -15.92
N VAL A 489 -9.32 13.95 -14.94
CA VAL A 489 -8.62 12.66 -15.03
C VAL A 489 -9.08 11.85 -16.25
N SER A 490 -10.34 11.97 -16.65
CA SER A 490 -10.87 11.31 -17.86
C SER A 490 -10.30 11.91 -19.16
N LEU A 491 -9.79 13.15 -19.12
CA LEU A 491 -9.02 13.72 -20.24
C LEU A 491 -7.70 12.96 -20.42
N TYR A 492 -7.02 12.54 -19.34
CA TYR A 492 -5.76 11.78 -19.44
C TYR A 492 -5.98 10.46 -20.17
N ASP A 493 -7.12 9.80 -19.94
CA ASP A 493 -7.49 8.58 -20.64
C ASP A 493 -7.61 8.77 -22.14
N CYS A 494 -8.18 9.91 -22.56
CA CYS A 494 -8.30 10.28 -23.97
C CYS A 494 -6.96 10.68 -24.59
N LEU A 495 -6.23 11.60 -23.94
CA LEU A 495 -5.04 12.26 -24.50
C LEU A 495 -3.82 11.34 -24.53
N LEU A 496 -3.72 10.40 -23.58
CA LEU A 496 -2.58 9.48 -23.44
C LEU A 496 -2.93 8.05 -23.89
N GLU A 497 -4.01 7.86 -24.64
CA GLU A 497 -4.36 6.56 -25.24
C GLU A 497 -3.25 6.05 -26.16
N GLY A 498 -2.80 4.82 -25.92
CA GLY A 498 -1.71 4.19 -26.70
C GLY A 498 -0.30 4.75 -26.45
N VAL A 499 -0.14 5.71 -25.54
CA VAL A 499 1.16 6.28 -25.18
C VAL A 499 1.87 5.33 -24.21
N GLY A 500 2.70 4.42 -24.73
CA GLY A 500 3.32 3.36 -23.90
C GLY A 500 4.46 3.80 -22.98
N ALA A 501 5.35 4.68 -23.45
CA ALA A 501 6.49 5.23 -22.68
C ALA A 501 6.45 6.77 -22.76
N GLY A 502 5.32 7.33 -22.32
CA GLY A 502 5.04 8.76 -22.44
C GLY A 502 5.77 9.61 -21.41
N LEU A 503 5.95 10.88 -21.72
CA LEU A 503 6.44 11.88 -20.76
C LEU A 503 5.35 12.91 -20.49
N ALA A 504 5.07 13.17 -19.22
CA ALA A 504 4.23 14.30 -18.80
C ALA A 504 5.01 15.25 -17.88
N LEU A 505 4.65 16.53 -17.93
CA LEU A 505 5.07 17.54 -16.98
C LEU A 505 3.81 18.17 -16.39
N GLU A 506 3.74 18.22 -15.07
CA GLU A 506 2.68 18.87 -14.29
C GLU A 506 3.30 19.96 -13.41
N ALA A 507 2.99 21.22 -13.72
CA ALA A 507 3.39 22.37 -12.93
C ALA A 507 2.24 22.79 -12.02
N GLY A 508 2.46 22.84 -10.71
CA GLY A 508 1.39 23.00 -9.72
C GLY A 508 0.73 21.69 -9.33
N ALA A 509 1.54 20.65 -9.06
CA ALA A 509 1.07 19.31 -8.76
C ALA A 509 0.30 19.18 -7.43
N ASN A 510 0.34 20.22 -6.58
CA ASN A 510 -0.34 20.29 -5.29
C ASN A 510 -0.04 19.03 -4.47
N ILE A 511 -1.02 18.40 -3.80
CA ILE A 511 -0.84 17.15 -3.03
C ILE A 511 -0.83 15.88 -3.90
N GLY A 512 -0.90 16.01 -5.22
CA GLY A 512 -0.84 14.89 -6.17
C GLY A 512 -2.17 14.22 -6.51
N ALA A 513 -3.31 14.90 -6.28
CA ALA A 513 -4.64 14.36 -6.60
C ALA A 513 -4.85 14.09 -8.10
N LEU A 514 -4.19 14.86 -8.97
CA LEU A 514 -4.13 14.65 -10.41
C LEU A 514 -2.84 13.93 -10.85
N THR A 515 -1.73 14.15 -10.13
CA THR A 515 -0.45 13.47 -10.39
C THR A 515 -0.54 11.95 -10.24
N VAL A 516 -1.20 11.45 -9.20
CA VAL A 516 -1.33 10.00 -8.95
C VAL A 516 -2.04 9.29 -10.10
N PRO A 517 -3.25 9.68 -10.52
CA PRO A 517 -3.89 9.06 -11.68
C PRO A 517 -3.10 9.27 -12.98
N LEU A 518 -2.44 10.41 -13.18
CA LEU A 518 -1.56 10.64 -14.34
C LEU A 518 -0.38 9.65 -14.37
N GLY A 519 0.29 9.45 -13.23
CA GLY A 519 1.38 8.49 -13.08
C GLY A 519 0.93 7.05 -13.28
N GLN A 520 -0.22 6.66 -12.72
CA GLN A 520 -0.83 5.34 -12.97
C GLN A 520 -1.12 5.14 -14.46
N ARG A 521 -1.63 6.18 -15.14
CA ARG A 521 -2.03 6.13 -16.54
C ARG A 521 -0.87 5.94 -17.52
N LEU A 522 0.29 6.52 -17.22
CA LEU A 522 1.52 6.35 -17.99
C LEU A 522 2.24 5.03 -17.67
N GLY A 523 2.02 4.48 -16.47
CA GLY A 523 2.64 3.24 -16.01
C GLY A 523 4.16 3.31 -15.91
N LEU A 524 4.79 2.19 -15.51
CA LEU A 524 6.23 2.11 -15.18
C LEU A 524 7.19 2.47 -16.31
N ARG A 525 6.72 2.51 -17.57
CA ARG A 525 7.54 2.86 -18.74
C ARG A 525 7.45 4.33 -19.12
N GLY A 526 6.42 5.04 -18.66
CA GLY A 526 6.33 6.48 -18.81
C GLY A 526 7.03 7.20 -17.66
N ARG A 527 6.96 8.53 -17.68
CA ARG A 527 7.51 9.38 -16.62
C ARG A 527 6.67 10.65 -16.46
N VAL A 528 6.53 11.13 -15.23
CA VAL A 528 5.87 12.39 -14.88
C VAL A 528 6.86 13.25 -14.11
N PHE A 529 7.08 14.48 -14.55
CA PHE A 529 7.71 15.51 -13.73
C PHE A 529 6.62 16.30 -13.02
N ALA A 530 6.52 16.17 -11.69
CA ALA A 530 5.50 16.82 -10.87
C ALA A 530 6.16 17.91 -10.02
N LEU A 531 5.84 19.17 -10.30
CA LEU A 531 6.46 20.33 -9.65
C LEU A 531 5.44 21.01 -8.73
N GLU A 532 5.78 21.15 -7.45
CA GLU A 532 4.98 21.86 -6.45
C GLU A 532 5.88 22.80 -5.66
N ALA A 533 5.51 24.07 -5.56
CA ALA A 533 6.35 25.09 -4.94
C ALA A 533 6.15 25.13 -3.42
N ASP A 534 4.92 24.93 -2.96
CA ASP A 534 4.60 24.88 -1.53
C ASP A 534 5.25 23.65 -0.87
N ARG A 535 5.90 23.89 0.27
CA ARG A 535 6.67 22.86 0.97
C ARG A 535 5.77 21.78 1.57
N VAL A 536 4.62 22.14 2.13
CA VAL A 536 3.70 21.18 2.76
C VAL A 536 3.02 20.34 1.67
N ASN A 537 2.56 20.97 0.60
CA ASN A 537 1.94 20.25 -0.51
C ASN A 537 2.95 19.36 -1.24
N SER A 538 4.19 19.82 -1.45
CA SER A 538 5.26 18.98 -2.01
C SER A 538 5.57 17.75 -1.13
N GLN A 539 5.49 17.87 0.20
CA GLN A 539 5.63 16.74 1.11
C GLN A 539 4.45 15.75 0.99
N LEU A 540 3.22 16.26 0.92
CA LEU A 540 2.02 15.44 0.71
C LEU A 540 2.03 14.76 -0.66
N LEU A 541 2.46 15.46 -1.70
CA LEU A 541 2.68 14.93 -3.04
C LEU A 541 3.67 13.77 -3.02
N ALA A 542 4.85 13.96 -2.44
CA ALA A 542 5.84 12.89 -2.32
C ALA A 542 5.30 11.69 -1.53
N ALA A 543 4.54 11.94 -0.45
CA ALA A 543 3.90 10.89 0.32
C ALA A 543 2.83 10.14 -0.47
N ASN A 544 1.98 10.84 -1.23
CA ASN A 544 0.92 10.26 -2.04
C ASN A 544 1.47 9.49 -3.24
N VAL A 545 2.52 10.00 -3.88
CA VAL A 545 3.30 9.28 -4.90
C VAL A 545 3.90 8.00 -4.33
N ALA A 546 4.45 8.05 -3.12
CA ALA A 546 5.02 6.88 -2.44
C ALA A 546 3.95 5.85 -2.03
N LEU A 547 2.81 6.30 -1.49
CA LEU A 547 1.65 5.45 -1.16
C LEU A 547 1.11 4.76 -2.40
N ALA A 548 1.04 5.49 -3.52
CA ALA A 548 0.65 4.97 -4.83
C ALA A 548 1.74 4.13 -5.53
N GLN A 549 2.95 4.08 -4.96
CA GLN A 549 4.11 3.35 -5.49
C GLN A 549 4.54 3.74 -6.90
N LEU A 550 4.42 5.02 -7.21
CA LEU A 550 4.71 5.52 -8.54
C LEU A 550 6.21 5.83 -8.67
N LEU A 551 6.97 4.81 -9.09
CA LEU A 551 8.40 4.94 -9.40
C LEU A 551 8.70 5.78 -10.65
N ASN A 552 7.65 6.13 -11.39
CA ASN A 552 7.70 6.91 -12.61
C ASN A 552 7.38 8.40 -12.41
N VAL A 553 7.19 8.86 -11.17
CA VAL A 553 6.92 10.27 -10.86
C VAL A 553 8.15 10.88 -10.18
N ASP A 554 8.74 11.88 -10.81
CA ASP A 554 9.82 12.69 -10.26
C ASP A 554 9.20 13.95 -9.61
N VAL A 555 9.18 14.00 -8.27
CA VAL A 555 8.66 15.14 -7.49
C VAL A 555 9.75 16.20 -7.31
N MET A 556 9.45 17.45 -7.66
CA MET A 556 10.38 18.58 -7.56
C MET A 556 9.75 19.73 -6.79
N GLN A 557 10.41 20.19 -5.71
CA GLN A 557 9.98 21.41 -5.03
C GLN A 557 10.45 22.65 -5.80
N ALA A 558 9.63 23.12 -6.74
CA ALA A 558 9.97 24.22 -7.65
C ALA A 558 8.72 24.80 -8.32
N VAL A 559 8.86 26.00 -8.87
CA VAL A 559 7.85 26.64 -9.72
C VAL A 559 8.29 26.59 -11.19
N VAL A 560 7.34 26.50 -12.11
CA VAL A 560 7.62 26.61 -13.55
C VAL A 560 7.30 28.03 -14.03
N GLY A 561 8.23 28.66 -14.74
CA GLY A 561 8.05 30.02 -15.27
C GLY A 561 8.71 30.25 -16.62
N GLY A 562 8.50 31.45 -17.17
CA GLY A 562 8.98 31.87 -18.49
C GLY A 562 10.49 32.09 -18.57
N ALA A 563 11.16 32.21 -17.42
CA ALA A 563 12.61 32.30 -17.30
C ALA A 563 13.08 31.59 -16.03
N ALA A 564 14.31 31.06 -16.06
CA ALA A 564 14.92 30.40 -14.93
C ALA A 564 15.31 31.42 -13.84
N GLY A 565 15.24 31.02 -12.57
CA GLY A 565 15.62 31.87 -11.45
C GLY A 565 15.26 31.26 -10.09
N THR A 566 14.89 32.12 -9.16
CA THR A 566 14.32 31.75 -7.87
C THR A 566 13.01 32.48 -7.66
N GLU A 567 12.11 31.90 -6.88
CA GLU A 567 10.81 32.48 -6.53
C GLU A 567 10.61 32.49 -5.02
N GLU A 568 9.98 33.54 -4.49
CA GLU A 568 9.55 33.58 -3.10
C GLU A 568 8.15 32.98 -2.95
N VAL A 569 8.06 31.93 -2.14
CA VAL A 569 6.81 31.27 -1.76
C VAL A 569 6.61 31.45 -0.26
N GLU A 570 5.39 31.77 0.14
CA GLU A 570 5.02 31.84 1.55
C GLU A 570 5.14 30.45 2.20
N ASP A 571 5.87 30.34 3.31
CA ASP A 571 6.09 29.10 4.06
C ASP A 571 5.45 29.28 5.45
N ASP A 572 4.25 28.77 5.66
CA ASP A 572 3.61 28.80 6.98
C ASP A 572 4.17 27.68 7.86
N PRO A 573 5.00 27.97 8.89
CA PRO A 573 5.67 26.95 9.70
C PRO A 573 4.70 26.18 10.61
N ALA A 574 3.49 26.72 10.83
CA ALA A 574 2.54 26.21 11.79
C ALA A 574 1.26 25.63 11.14
N GLY A 575 1.18 25.60 9.80
CA GLY A 575 0.02 25.10 9.06
C GLY A 575 -1.29 25.83 9.37
N ARG A 576 -1.21 27.04 9.93
CA ARG A 576 -2.36 27.84 10.40
C ARG A 576 -3.23 28.35 9.26
N PHE A 577 -2.67 28.53 8.06
CA PHE A 577 -3.36 28.97 6.85
C PHE A 577 -3.95 27.82 6.00
N ALA A 578 -3.88 26.58 6.49
CA ALA A 578 -4.38 25.41 5.77
C ALA A 578 -5.90 25.33 5.61
N LEU A 579 -6.68 26.27 6.19
CA LEU A 579 -8.15 26.26 6.09
C LEU A 579 -8.70 26.61 4.70
N ALA A 580 -7.84 27.02 3.76
CA ALA A 580 -8.26 27.43 2.44
C ALA A 580 -7.15 27.16 1.43
N ASP A 581 -6.61 25.95 1.39
CA ASP A 581 -5.66 25.64 0.33
C ASP A 581 -6.36 25.36 -0.99
N PHE A 582 -6.67 26.45 -1.67
CA PHE A 582 -6.76 26.49 -3.13
C PHE A 582 -6.10 27.73 -3.73
N ARG A 583 -5.45 28.61 -2.94
CA ARG A 583 -5.16 30.01 -3.32
C ARG A 583 -6.33 30.77 -3.96
N ALA A 584 -7.57 30.30 -3.79
CA ALA A 584 -8.82 30.88 -4.25
C ALA A 584 -8.88 31.17 -5.77
N LEU A 585 -10.06 30.99 -6.35
CA LEU A 585 -10.43 31.49 -7.68
C LEU A 585 -10.12 32.98 -7.96
N HIS A 586 -9.60 33.77 -7.02
CA HIS A 586 -9.55 35.22 -7.13
C HIS A 586 -8.31 35.77 -6.41
N ALA A 587 -7.56 36.67 -7.06
CA ALA A 587 -6.55 37.46 -6.37
C ALA A 587 -7.29 38.42 -5.44
N ALA A 588 -7.59 38.00 -4.22
CA ALA A 588 -7.75 38.92 -3.12
C ALA A 588 -6.38 39.09 -2.49
N SER A 589 -5.65 40.11 -2.95
CA SER A 589 -4.71 40.83 -2.11
C SER A 589 -5.46 41.38 -0.89
N ALA A 590 -5.72 40.53 0.10
CA ALA A 590 -6.12 40.89 1.44
C ALA A 590 -6.11 39.61 2.30
N SER A 591 -4.97 39.29 2.89
CA SER A 591 -5.04 38.65 4.21
C SER A 591 -5.96 39.52 5.07
N PRO A 592 -6.89 38.95 5.87
CA PRO A 592 -7.48 39.72 6.95
C PRO A 592 -6.31 40.25 7.78
N ARG A 593 -6.16 41.59 7.82
CA ARG A 593 -5.23 42.26 8.74
C ARG A 593 -5.63 41.83 10.15
N GLY A 594 -4.93 40.84 10.71
CA GLY A 594 -5.47 40.13 11.86
C GLY A 594 -4.51 39.17 12.55
N SER A 595 -3.23 39.50 12.67
CA SER A 595 -2.50 39.18 13.91
C SER A 595 -1.31 40.13 14.05
N ALA A 596 -1.22 40.77 15.20
CA ALA A 596 -0.24 41.81 15.47
C ALA A 596 1.18 41.25 15.77
N ASP A 597 1.49 39.98 15.47
CA ASP A 597 2.72 39.32 15.94
C ASP A 597 3.32 38.23 15.00
N GLY A 598 2.81 38.02 13.79
CA GLY A 598 3.33 36.98 12.87
C GLY A 598 4.16 37.55 11.71
N GLN A 599 5.49 37.43 11.73
CA GLN A 599 6.31 37.66 10.54
C GLN A 599 5.96 36.65 9.44
N ARG A 600 5.61 37.12 8.23
CA ARG A 600 5.46 36.25 7.05
C ARG A 600 6.82 35.61 6.75
N VAL A 601 6.89 34.29 6.81
CA VAL A 601 8.10 33.55 6.47
C VAL A 601 8.04 33.27 4.98
N LEU A 602 9.00 33.81 4.22
CA LEU A 602 9.15 33.57 2.79
C LEU A 602 10.29 32.57 2.57
N ARG A 603 10.05 31.60 1.70
CA ARG A 603 11.02 30.59 1.29
C ARG A 603 11.37 30.78 -0.18
N GLN A 604 12.66 30.75 -0.47
CA GLN A 604 13.17 30.74 -1.85
C GLN A 604 13.10 29.33 -2.42
N VAL A 605 12.42 29.16 -3.55
CA VAL A 605 12.37 27.90 -4.31
C VAL A 605 12.91 28.10 -5.72
N PRO A 606 13.46 27.06 -6.36
CA PRO A 606 13.88 27.16 -7.75
C PRO A 606 12.71 27.50 -8.69
N ARG A 607 12.94 28.44 -9.60
CA ARG A 607 12.09 28.73 -10.75
C ARG A 607 12.74 28.10 -11.98
N LEU A 608 12.10 27.08 -12.54
CA LEU A 608 12.57 26.32 -13.69
C LEU A 608 11.74 26.65 -14.93
N THR A 609 12.33 26.56 -16.11
CA THR A 609 11.54 26.63 -17.35
C THR A 609 11.09 25.24 -17.79
N VAL A 610 10.01 25.15 -18.58
CA VAL A 610 9.56 23.89 -19.17
C VAL A 610 10.71 23.19 -19.91
N ASP A 611 11.46 23.94 -20.72
CA ASP A 611 12.59 23.41 -21.48
C ASP A 611 13.75 22.91 -20.60
N GLN A 612 13.96 23.48 -19.41
CA GLN A 612 14.96 22.98 -18.45
C GLN A 612 14.55 21.65 -17.85
N VAL A 613 13.28 21.49 -17.48
CA VAL A 613 12.76 20.25 -16.90
C VAL A 613 12.81 19.11 -17.92
N VAL A 614 12.38 19.38 -19.17
CA VAL A 614 12.31 18.34 -20.22
C VAL A 614 13.56 18.27 -21.11
N GLY A 615 14.59 19.08 -20.84
CA GLY A 615 15.72 19.31 -21.75
C GLY A 615 16.49 18.06 -22.18
N GLY A 616 16.54 17.03 -21.32
CA GLY A 616 17.18 15.75 -21.62
C GLY A 616 16.31 14.77 -22.42
N TRP A 617 15.05 15.10 -22.68
CA TRP A 617 14.06 14.16 -23.23
C TRP A 617 13.70 14.50 -24.69
N PRO A 618 13.57 13.47 -25.55
CA PRO A 618 13.24 13.65 -26.96
C PRO A 618 11.72 13.77 -27.22
N ARG A 619 10.88 13.77 -26.17
CA ARG A 619 9.42 13.78 -26.27
C ARG A 619 8.81 14.48 -25.06
N LEU A 620 7.61 15.02 -25.25
CA LEU A 620 6.68 15.45 -24.20
C LEU A 620 5.27 15.22 -24.72
N ASP A 621 4.47 14.44 -24.01
CA ASP A 621 3.14 14.02 -24.45
C ASP A 621 2.03 14.87 -23.84
N LEU A 622 2.19 15.27 -22.58
CA LEU A 622 1.28 16.15 -21.86
C LEU A 622 2.07 17.21 -21.09
N LEU A 623 1.65 18.46 -21.22
CA LEU A 623 2.07 19.59 -20.40
C LEU A 623 0.83 20.09 -19.66
N LYS A 624 0.78 19.91 -18.34
CA LYS A 624 -0.25 20.46 -17.46
C LYS A 624 0.31 21.68 -16.75
N LEU A 625 -0.37 22.81 -16.87
CA LEU A 625 -0.03 24.07 -16.22
C LEU A 625 -1.15 24.48 -15.26
N ALA A 626 -0.92 24.25 -13.97
CA ALA A 626 -1.67 24.80 -12.84
C ALA A 626 -0.70 25.62 -11.94
N ALA A 627 0.27 26.30 -12.59
CA ALA A 627 1.45 26.85 -11.92
C ALA A 627 1.14 28.10 -11.10
N LEU A 628 1.76 28.19 -9.92
CA LEU A 628 1.72 29.37 -9.06
C LEU A 628 2.50 30.53 -9.68
N GLY A 629 1.93 31.74 -9.61
CA GLY A 629 2.65 32.99 -9.84
C GLY A 629 2.21 33.77 -11.08
N GLU A 630 2.61 33.32 -12.27
CA GLU A 630 2.39 34.04 -13.52
C GLU A 630 1.36 33.36 -14.45
N PRO A 631 0.66 34.12 -15.31
CA PRO A 631 -0.31 33.54 -16.24
C PRO A 631 0.32 32.45 -17.11
N PRO A 632 -0.42 31.38 -17.49
CA PRO A 632 0.10 30.30 -18.32
C PRO A 632 0.82 30.78 -19.59
N ALA A 633 0.30 31.85 -20.23
CA ALA A 633 0.92 32.47 -21.40
C ALA A 633 2.36 32.97 -21.17
N ALA A 634 2.68 33.43 -19.94
CA ALA A 634 4.03 33.82 -19.56
C ALA A 634 4.95 32.60 -19.38
N VAL A 635 4.44 31.53 -18.76
CA VAL A 635 5.18 30.27 -18.55
C VAL A 635 5.62 29.65 -19.88
N LEU A 636 4.78 29.73 -20.91
CA LEU A 636 5.10 29.21 -22.25
C LEU A 636 6.36 29.82 -22.88
N ARG A 637 6.81 31.02 -22.46
CA ARG A 637 8.07 31.62 -22.93
C ARG A 637 9.29 30.78 -22.57
N GLY A 638 9.21 30.00 -21.49
CA GLY A 638 10.24 29.08 -21.02
C GLY A 638 10.18 27.68 -21.67
N GLY A 639 9.20 27.44 -22.54
CA GLY A 639 8.93 26.15 -23.18
C GLY A 639 8.98 26.19 -24.70
N ARG A 640 9.75 27.09 -25.30
CA ARG A 640 9.77 27.31 -26.76
C ARG A 640 10.17 26.04 -27.51
N ARG A 641 11.15 25.29 -27.01
CA ARG A 641 11.54 24.00 -27.59
C ARG A 641 10.43 22.97 -27.39
N ALA A 642 9.91 22.83 -26.17
CA ALA A 642 8.84 21.89 -25.86
C ALA A 642 7.61 22.10 -26.78
N LEU A 643 7.17 23.34 -26.97
CA LEU A 643 6.02 23.67 -27.82
C LEU A 643 6.32 23.49 -29.31
N GLY A 644 7.47 23.97 -29.79
CA GLY A 644 7.82 23.92 -31.22
C GLY A 644 8.24 22.55 -31.73
N GLU A 645 9.04 21.81 -30.94
CA GLU A 645 9.62 20.52 -31.32
C GLU A 645 8.84 19.33 -30.75
N LEU A 646 8.56 19.33 -29.45
CA LEU A 646 7.97 18.17 -28.77
C LEU A 646 6.44 18.12 -28.90
N ARG A 647 5.81 19.28 -29.10
CA ARG A 647 4.40 19.46 -29.46
C ARG A 647 3.44 18.65 -28.56
N PRO A 648 3.49 18.85 -27.23
CA PRO A 648 2.63 18.11 -26.29
C PRO A 648 1.15 18.49 -26.46
N TRP A 649 0.26 17.65 -25.95
CA TRP A 649 -1.05 18.15 -25.50
C TRP A 649 -0.81 19.14 -24.36
N LEU A 650 -1.51 20.27 -24.37
CA LEU A 650 -1.40 21.27 -23.31
C LEU A 650 -2.74 21.38 -22.61
N LEU A 651 -2.73 21.30 -21.29
CA LEU A 651 -3.87 21.57 -20.44
C LEU A 651 -3.45 22.67 -19.46
N ALA A 652 -4.12 23.82 -19.50
CA ALA A 652 -3.69 24.98 -18.72
C ALA A 652 -4.88 25.57 -17.96
N GLU A 653 -4.76 25.66 -16.65
CA GLU A 653 -5.70 26.37 -15.79
C GLU A 653 -5.56 27.88 -16.02
N VAL A 654 -6.68 28.56 -16.24
CA VAL A 654 -6.75 30.00 -16.49
C VAL A 654 -7.68 30.65 -15.48
N ARG A 655 -7.36 31.87 -15.08
CA ARG A 655 -8.07 32.54 -13.97
C ARG A 655 -9.32 33.28 -14.43
N GLU A 656 -9.30 33.75 -15.66
CA GLU A 656 -10.33 34.57 -16.26
C GLU A 656 -10.24 34.46 -17.78
N GLU A 657 -11.33 34.83 -18.46
CA GLU A 657 -11.44 34.78 -19.93
C GLU A 657 -10.32 35.57 -20.62
N ALA A 658 -9.86 36.69 -20.04
CA ALA A 658 -8.71 37.44 -20.56
C ALA A 658 -7.42 36.59 -20.59
N GLY A 659 -7.17 35.82 -19.54
CA GLY A 659 -6.03 34.89 -19.47
C GLY A 659 -6.14 33.75 -20.48
N ALA A 660 -7.35 33.25 -20.73
CA ALA A 660 -7.62 32.27 -21.78
C ALA A 660 -7.32 32.83 -23.17
N GLN A 661 -7.69 34.09 -23.42
CA GLN A 661 -7.41 34.79 -24.69
C GLN A 661 -5.91 35.04 -24.88
N GLU A 662 -5.19 35.47 -23.84
CA GLU A 662 -3.74 35.62 -23.88
C GLU A 662 -3.02 34.30 -24.20
N LEU A 663 -3.46 33.20 -23.57
CA LEU A 663 -2.93 31.87 -23.81
C LEU A 663 -3.14 31.43 -25.26
N ARG A 664 -4.35 31.62 -25.81
CA ARG A 664 -4.65 31.32 -27.21
C ARG A 664 -3.80 32.14 -28.16
N ALA A 665 -3.70 33.46 -27.93
CA ALA A 665 -2.89 34.35 -28.75
C ALA A 665 -1.39 33.97 -28.75
N ALA A 666 -0.88 33.40 -27.66
CA ALA A 666 0.49 32.90 -27.58
C ALA A 666 0.73 31.57 -28.35
N LEU A 667 -0.31 30.75 -28.49
CA LEU A 667 -0.24 29.38 -29.01
C LEU A 667 -0.65 29.25 -30.49
N GLU A 668 -1.64 30.02 -30.94
CA GLU A 668 -2.14 29.96 -32.33
C GLU A 668 -1.05 30.20 -33.38
N PRO A 669 -0.13 31.19 -33.24
CA PRO A 669 0.98 31.38 -34.19
C PRO A 669 1.96 30.19 -34.23
N GLN A 670 1.97 29.36 -33.18
CA GLN A 670 2.79 28.16 -33.09
C GLN A 670 2.06 26.91 -33.60
N GLY A 671 0.88 27.06 -34.21
CA GLY A 671 0.12 25.98 -34.83
C GLY A 671 -0.73 25.17 -33.85
N TYR A 672 -1.06 25.72 -32.68
CA TYR A 672 -1.96 25.09 -31.72
C TYR A 672 -3.41 25.53 -31.91
N SER A 673 -4.35 24.62 -31.69
CA SER A 673 -5.78 24.89 -31.56
C SER A 673 -6.22 24.63 -30.12
N CYS A 674 -7.02 25.54 -29.57
CA CYS A 674 -7.41 25.53 -28.16
C CYS A 674 -8.93 25.57 -27.99
N VAL A 675 -9.44 24.82 -27.04
CA VAL A 675 -10.85 24.81 -26.62
C VAL A 675 -10.96 25.10 -25.13
N PRO A 676 -11.98 25.84 -24.68
CA PRO A 676 -12.25 25.99 -23.26
C PRO A 676 -12.69 24.65 -22.66
N CYS A 677 -12.41 24.44 -21.39
CA CYS A 677 -12.68 23.22 -20.66
C CYS A 677 -13.00 23.59 -19.20
N ASP A 678 -14.26 23.96 -18.96
CA ASP A 678 -14.75 24.31 -17.63
C ASP A 678 -15.24 23.04 -16.92
N ILE A 679 -14.66 22.76 -15.75
CA ILE A 679 -14.89 21.52 -15.01
C ILE A 679 -15.50 21.85 -13.64
N PRO A 680 -16.79 21.54 -13.42
CA PRO A 680 -17.43 21.71 -12.13
C PRO A 680 -16.72 20.90 -11.03
N LEU A 681 -16.52 21.50 -9.85
CA LEU A 681 -15.91 20.81 -8.72
C LEU A 681 -16.82 19.69 -8.17
N PHE A 682 -18.13 19.86 -8.29
CA PHE A 682 -19.10 18.85 -7.90
C PHE A 682 -19.39 17.89 -9.07
N ASN A 683 -19.12 16.60 -8.85
CA ASN A 683 -19.53 15.53 -9.74
C ASN A 683 -20.75 14.80 -9.12
N PRO A 684 -21.96 14.88 -9.71
CA PRO A 684 -23.12 14.14 -9.21
C PRO A 684 -22.94 12.62 -9.31
N ASP A 685 -22.09 12.16 -10.22
CA ASP A 685 -21.73 10.75 -10.40
C ASP A 685 -20.40 10.39 -9.69
N ASN A 686 -20.10 11.06 -8.56
CA ASN A 686 -18.87 10.82 -7.82
C ASN A 686 -18.75 9.38 -7.31
N TRP A 687 -17.51 8.91 -7.14
CA TRP A 687 -17.19 7.53 -6.75
C TRP A 687 -17.90 7.02 -5.49
N ARG A 688 -18.22 7.90 -4.54
CA ARG A 688 -18.93 7.54 -3.30
C ARG A 688 -20.45 7.67 -3.38
N GLY A 689 -20.98 8.15 -4.51
CA GLY A 689 -22.42 8.35 -4.72
C GLY A 689 -23.04 9.38 -3.78
N VAL A 690 -22.25 10.35 -3.30
CA VAL A 690 -22.76 11.42 -2.42
C VAL A 690 -23.53 12.42 -3.27
N ALA A 691 -24.85 12.46 -3.11
CA ALA A 691 -25.73 13.34 -3.88
C ALA A 691 -25.67 14.83 -3.45
N GLU A 692 -25.17 15.10 -2.24
CA GLU A 692 -25.07 16.44 -1.69
C GLU A 692 -23.85 17.19 -2.25
N ASN A 693 -24.07 18.42 -2.72
CA ASN A 693 -23.00 19.32 -3.14
C ASN A 693 -22.45 20.05 -1.92
N VAL A 694 -21.22 19.72 -1.51
CA VAL A 694 -20.51 20.34 -0.37
C VAL A 694 -19.50 21.40 -0.83
N VAL A 695 -19.45 21.69 -2.13
CA VAL A 695 -18.59 22.71 -2.71
C VAL A 695 -19.15 24.10 -2.38
N VAL A 696 -18.27 25.02 -2.01
CA VAL A 696 -18.65 26.41 -1.74
C VAL A 696 -17.73 27.37 -2.52
N PRO A 697 -18.30 28.26 -3.37
CA PRO A 697 -19.71 28.30 -3.78
C PRO A 697 -20.13 27.04 -4.56
N ALA A 698 -21.43 26.73 -4.58
CA ALA A 698 -21.94 25.47 -5.15
C ALA A 698 -21.65 25.34 -6.66
N GLU A 699 -21.60 26.48 -7.34
CA GLU A 699 -21.26 26.68 -8.75
C GLU A 699 -19.76 26.78 -9.04
N ALA A 700 -18.88 26.52 -8.06
CA ALA A 700 -17.44 26.60 -8.31
C ALA A 700 -16.98 25.55 -9.33
N GLU A 701 -16.19 26.02 -10.29
CA GLU A 701 -15.58 25.23 -11.35
C GLU A 701 -14.12 25.63 -11.57
N VAL A 702 -13.35 24.74 -12.17
CA VAL A 702 -11.99 25.02 -12.62
C VAL A 702 -12.05 25.36 -14.11
N HIS A 703 -11.52 26.52 -14.47
CA HIS A 703 -11.45 26.98 -15.84
C HIS A 703 -10.14 26.53 -16.48
N GLU A 704 -10.23 25.65 -17.47
CA GLU A 704 -9.06 25.17 -18.19
C GLU A 704 -9.14 25.44 -19.69
N VAL A 705 -7.99 25.43 -20.34
CA VAL A 705 -7.88 25.47 -21.78
C VAL A 705 -7.12 24.24 -22.24
N LEU A 706 -7.78 23.42 -23.04
CA LEU A 706 -7.18 22.25 -23.70
C LEU A 706 -6.68 22.68 -25.09
N CYS A 707 -5.38 22.52 -25.33
CA CYS A 707 -4.73 22.90 -26.58
C CYS A 707 -3.97 21.74 -27.23
N ALA A 708 -3.94 21.75 -28.56
CA ALA A 708 -3.28 20.74 -29.37
C ALA A 708 -2.61 21.30 -30.61
N HIS A 709 -1.36 20.91 -30.85
CA HIS A 709 -0.64 21.28 -32.07
C HIS A 709 -1.24 20.57 -33.31
N ALA A 710 -1.33 21.24 -34.45
CA ALA A 710 -1.90 20.73 -35.70
C ALA A 710 -1.29 19.39 -36.14
N GLY A 711 0.02 19.23 -35.96
CA GLY A 711 0.74 17.97 -36.25
C GLY A 711 0.40 16.80 -35.31
N ARG A 712 -0.12 17.07 -34.11
CA ARG A 712 -0.62 16.03 -33.17
C ARG A 712 -2.10 15.75 -33.45
N LEU A 713 -2.88 16.78 -33.80
CA LEU A 713 -4.27 16.63 -34.25
C LEU A 713 -4.39 15.70 -35.46
N SER A 714 -3.51 15.80 -36.46
CA SER A 714 -3.54 14.91 -37.63
C SER A 714 -3.32 13.44 -37.27
N ALA A 715 -2.50 13.15 -36.25
CA ALA A 715 -2.20 11.80 -35.80
C ALA A 715 -3.23 11.23 -34.81
N ALA A 716 -3.95 12.09 -34.08
CA ALA A 716 -4.78 11.70 -32.93
C ALA A 716 -6.16 12.37 -32.91
N GLN A 717 -6.81 12.54 -34.08
CA GLN A 717 -8.13 13.18 -34.20
C GLN A 717 -9.21 12.54 -33.31
N GLY A 718 -9.16 11.22 -33.12
CA GLY A 718 -10.11 10.50 -32.25
C GLY A 718 -9.98 10.90 -30.79
N ALA A 719 -8.74 10.98 -30.28
CA ALA A 719 -8.44 11.43 -28.92
C ALA A 719 -8.89 12.87 -28.70
N TRP A 720 -8.56 13.77 -29.63
CA TRP A 720 -9.00 15.17 -29.58
C TRP A 720 -10.52 15.29 -29.51
N ARG A 721 -11.27 14.63 -30.42
CA ARG A 721 -12.73 14.71 -30.43
C ARG A 721 -13.39 14.25 -29.13
N ARG A 722 -12.84 13.20 -28.49
CA ARG A 722 -13.37 12.74 -27.19
C ARG A 722 -13.01 13.71 -26.06
N ALA A 723 -11.78 14.20 -26.02
CA ALA A 723 -11.33 15.15 -25.01
C ALA A 723 -12.10 16.48 -25.11
N SER A 724 -12.26 17.05 -26.31
CA SER A 724 -13.05 18.27 -26.52
C SER A 724 -14.52 18.08 -26.14
N ARG A 725 -15.09 16.88 -26.36
CA ARG A 725 -16.46 16.59 -25.91
C ARG A 725 -16.59 16.61 -24.38
N ILE A 726 -15.62 16.03 -23.66
CA ILE A 726 -15.60 16.09 -22.19
C ILE A 726 -15.59 17.55 -21.73
N CYS A 727 -14.79 18.40 -22.38
CA CYS A 727 -14.75 19.83 -22.10
C CYS A 727 -16.09 20.56 -22.42
N GLU A 728 -16.78 20.19 -23.50
CA GLU A 728 -18.08 20.77 -23.87
C GLU A 728 -19.24 20.30 -22.98
N GLU A 729 -19.20 19.06 -22.50
CA GLU A 729 -20.22 18.46 -21.65
C GLU A 729 -20.09 18.91 -20.19
N GLY A 730 -18.86 19.13 -19.71
CA GLY A 730 -18.57 19.63 -18.36
C GLY A 730 -19.22 21.00 -18.07
N GLY A 731 -19.13 21.94 -19.02
CA GLY A 731 -19.71 23.28 -18.87
C GLY A 731 -21.25 23.35 -18.92
N ARG A 732 -21.95 22.25 -19.24
CA ARG A 732 -23.43 22.24 -19.31
C ARG A 732 -24.11 21.75 -18.02
N ALA A 733 -23.37 21.11 -17.11
CA ALA A 733 -23.93 20.56 -15.88
C ALA A 733 -24.20 21.64 -14.80
N GLY A 734 -23.60 22.83 -14.91
CA GLY A 734 -23.76 23.94 -13.95
C GLY A 734 -24.95 24.89 -14.22
N GLY A 735 -25.63 24.76 -15.36
CA GLY A 735 -26.79 25.59 -15.70
C GLY A 735 -28.10 24.87 -15.44
N THR A 736 -28.87 25.35 -14.46
CA THR A 736 -30.27 24.99 -14.12
C THR A 736 -30.96 24.07 -15.14
N ALA A 737 -30.88 22.75 -14.93
CA ALA A 737 -31.69 21.80 -15.67
C ALA A 737 -33.09 21.76 -15.06
N GLU A 738 -33.96 22.69 -15.50
CA GLU A 738 -35.40 22.40 -15.54
C GLU A 738 -35.56 21.10 -16.34
N ARG A 739 -36.01 20.03 -15.68
CA ARG A 739 -36.41 18.79 -16.33
C ARG A 739 -37.47 19.12 -17.39
N PRO A 740 -37.30 18.74 -18.67
CA PRO A 740 -38.41 18.77 -19.61
C PRO A 740 -39.45 17.77 -19.11
N ALA A 741 -40.68 18.23 -18.92
CA ALA A 741 -41.82 17.38 -18.63
C ALA A 741 -41.92 16.30 -19.72
N ALA A 742 -41.97 15.04 -19.29
CA ALA A 742 -42.16 13.89 -20.15
C ALA A 742 -43.49 14.04 -20.91
N GLY A 743 -43.41 13.90 -22.24
CA GLY A 743 -44.54 13.74 -23.15
C GLY A 743 -44.36 12.47 -23.94
#